data_AF-A0A8S8XAH2-F1
#
_entry.id   AF-A0A8S8XAH2-F1
#
_cell.length_a   1.000
_cell.length_b   1.000
_cell.length_c   1.000
_cell.angle_alpha   90.00
_cell.angle_beta   90.00
_cell.angle_gamma   90.00
#
_symmetry.space_group_name_H-M   'P 1'
#
loop_
_entity.id
_entity.type
_entity.pdbx_description
1 polymer ?
#
loop_
_entity_poly.entity_id
_entity_poly.type
_entity_poly.pdbx_seq_one_letter_code
_entity_poly.pdbx_strand_id
1 'polypeptide(L)'
;MVAMNDPSFGSEWALGAGAWSLNVQPVWARGYTGKGIRVAVIDNGVQYTHPDLAPNYDAAHSYSYRDNVADAGPKTSSDSHGTLVAGTIAAAANGTDAVGVAYDATILSYQIGYGSAGSPTQYANAIKAAALNADIANNSWSYTTQFQDNFFGFSFAAAKAAVEQAANQGRNGLGTILVFSAGNNAGAGDDTNYHSFQNAPSIISVAATDSSGALWSGSTRGESILIAAPGANIVTSDLMGSSGYGSGNVATVSGTSLAAPELSGVVALMLDANPNLGWRDVQDILALTARQNVPTQATWRWNGATDWNGGARHFSNNYGFGLVDAAAAVRVAETWTQSQVSSNQAHSSITVSSALTIPDNGTVKSTVANSSHIAVEKAVVDLNLAHMDLGDLIVTLTSPKGTVATLMNRPGVTGSNTNGVTSPPTLSFEFSANTFWGESADGNWTLTVTDAHGNNIAGALNSWTLRLDGDAAAATKTVYYTDEFATLGLTSRQLLNTGGATVVNAAALSGNATFDLAHNSAIIAGKPLTVAAGTVVTQLFTGDGNDTITASDVGVWIDAGRGANTIKGGSGADTFVVRGSGDVIDGGAGNDTAVFTGKFADYTITAAGTGVLISGNGVSATLAHVETLKFSDTVYNVPQPTTPPIALADAVATTQEAPVTFAPLANDTPTPGATMHVGSTSAAAHGTIIKNADDTLTYRPNAGYVGADSFTYTIVDGLGGSSTATVTVQVGAVTPVANNDTASTKNATPVTLALLANDSDPVGNSLTVSAIVTGPTHGSVVINADKTVTYTPDAAWSGADSFTYVIDNGHGGTASALATINVAAPVVTTPPDGGGTPTLTLTPDTVFAMKDAALPIYPLANDAAGLHFNAIETGPAHGQIVVGLNNELVYLADAGYTGSDSFVYSAKDATGATGTATVSITVASALPSGTLKGTGSGATIVGGANNEILTGSGTDVLQGGGGNDNYFVSTSKTTVAEGASSGNDTIFSTVSYAAPGNVENVVTYYTGYVVATGNDQNNILALRGSGQMVGGAGDDLLIAGVGAAEMNGGAGADKFVLRAGSVGSKITDFQAGVDQLDLHLLPGLGSDPIASGVLKAIANSTSTEIWYDADGTAGAGAAVKLLTLSNFAPGGLTGHWWG
;
A
#
# COMPACT_ATOMS: atom_id res chain seq x y z
N MET A 1 -14.85 -31.70 -11.22
CA MET A 1 -16.12 -31.46 -11.93
C MET A 1 -17.10 -32.55 -11.56
N VAL A 2 -18.38 -32.21 -11.42
CA VAL A 2 -19.49 -33.18 -11.57
C VAL A 2 -19.54 -33.58 -13.05
N ALA A 3 -19.96 -34.81 -13.36
CA ALA A 3 -20.18 -35.24 -14.73
C ALA A 3 -21.63 -34.93 -15.11
N MET A 4 -21.85 -33.92 -15.97
CA MET A 4 -23.18 -33.56 -16.47
C MET A 4 -23.81 -34.77 -17.16
N ASN A 5 -24.80 -35.37 -16.49
CA ASN A 5 -25.47 -36.62 -16.91
C ASN A 5 -27.00 -36.47 -16.96
N ASP A 6 -27.47 -35.26 -16.71
CA ASP A 6 -28.84 -34.78 -16.76
C ASP A 6 -29.42 -34.96 -18.18
N PRO A 7 -30.62 -35.56 -18.36
CA PRO A 7 -31.09 -36.00 -19.68
C PRO A 7 -31.22 -34.89 -20.74
N SER A 8 -31.55 -33.66 -20.35
CA SER A 8 -31.72 -32.54 -21.28
C SER A 8 -30.41 -31.84 -21.69
N PHE A 9 -29.29 -32.06 -20.99
CA PHE A 9 -28.04 -31.31 -21.20
C PHE A 9 -27.51 -31.40 -22.64
N GLY A 10 -27.73 -32.53 -23.32
CA GLY A 10 -27.40 -32.69 -24.75
C GLY A 10 -28.22 -31.83 -25.73
N SER A 11 -29.26 -31.14 -25.24
CA SER A 11 -30.16 -30.24 -26.00
C SER A 11 -30.05 -28.77 -25.56
N GLU A 12 -29.40 -28.49 -24.43
CA GLU A 12 -29.20 -27.16 -23.85
C GLU A 12 -28.10 -26.40 -24.61
N TRP A 13 -28.42 -25.98 -25.84
CA TRP A 13 -27.45 -25.40 -26.78
C TRP A 13 -26.71 -24.15 -26.25
N ALA A 14 -27.37 -23.40 -25.36
CA ALA A 14 -26.81 -22.22 -24.69
C ALA A 14 -25.68 -22.56 -23.71
N LEU A 15 -25.69 -23.77 -23.14
CA LEU A 15 -24.69 -24.30 -22.22
C LEU A 15 -23.64 -25.17 -22.93
N GLY A 16 -23.84 -25.48 -24.21
CA GLY A 16 -22.95 -26.26 -25.06
C GLY A 16 -21.69 -25.50 -25.52
N ALA A 17 -20.81 -26.17 -26.26
CA ALA A 17 -19.59 -25.58 -26.84
C ALA A 17 -19.81 -24.86 -28.20
N GLY A 18 -21.01 -24.32 -28.42
CA GLY A 18 -21.34 -23.59 -29.66
C GLY A 18 -20.75 -22.18 -29.68
N ALA A 19 -20.40 -21.65 -30.86
CA ALA A 19 -19.82 -20.31 -30.99
C ALA A 19 -20.68 -19.20 -30.35
N TRP A 20 -22.02 -19.36 -30.41
CA TRP A 20 -23.00 -18.42 -29.85
C TRP A 20 -23.64 -18.91 -28.52
N SER A 21 -23.03 -19.89 -27.86
CA SER A 21 -23.37 -20.29 -26.48
C SER A 21 -22.86 -19.24 -25.47
N LEU A 22 -23.21 -19.41 -24.20
CA LEU A 22 -22.64 -18.64 -23.09
C LEU A 22 -21.12 -18.81 -22.89
N ASN A 23 -20.49 -19.83 -23.49
CA ASN A 23 -19.11 -20.24 -23.17
C ASN A 23 -18.92 -20.58 -21.67
N VAL A 24 -19.89 -21.30 -21.08
CA VAL A 24 -19.94 -21.57 -19.63
C VAL A 24 -19.08 -22.76 -19.18
N GLN A 25 -18.87 -23.75 -20.05
CA GLN A 25 -18.17 -25.00 -19.66
C GLN A 25 -16.73 -24.79 -19.13
N PRO A 26 -15.91 -23.86 -19.65
CA PRO A 26 -14.61 -23.53 -19.06
C PRO A 26 -14.70 -22.93 -17.65
N VAL A 27 -15.80 -22.28 -17.29
CA VAL A 27 -16.04 -21.73 -15.95
C VAL A 27 -16.31 -22.85 -14.95
N TRP A 28 -17.23 -23.76 -15.30
CA TRP A 28 -17.50 -24.96 -14.50
C TRP A 28 -16.27 -25.87 -14.34
N ALA A 29 -15.39 -25.89 -15.35
CA ALA A 29 -14.13 -26.63 -15.29
C ALA A 29 -13.15 -26.07 -14.23
N ARG A 30 -13.18 -24.75 -13.96
CA ARG A 30 -12.45 -24.09 -12.86
C ARG A 30 -13.08 -24.31 -11.49
N GLY A 31 -14.34 -24.76 -11.43
CA GLY A 31 -15.06 -25.05 -10.19
C GLY A 31 -16.03 -23.95 -9.72
N TYR A 32 -16.16 -22.84 -10.46
CA TYR A 32 -17.22 -21.86 -10.21
C TYR A 32 -18.55 -22.41 -10.75
N THR A 33 -19.58 -22.32 -9.91
CA THR A 33 -20.88 -22.99 -10.07
C THR A 33 -22.05 -22.13 -9.58
N GLY A 34 -21.77 -20.91 -9.09
CA GLY A 34 -22.71 -19.99 -8.44
C GLY A 34 -22.83 -20.22 -6.93
N LYS A 35 -21.92 -21.00 -6.35
CA LYS A 35 -22.11 -21.61 -5.04
C LYS A 35 -22.12 -20.57 -3.91
N GLY A 36 -23.22 -20.55 -3.16
CA GLY A 36 -23.43 -19.59 -2.06
C GLY A 36 -23.91 -18.21 -2.51
N ILE A 37 -24.02 -17.96 -3.82
CA ILE A 37 -24.66 -16.76 -4.36
C ILE A 37 -26.18 -16.94 -4.33
N ARG A 38 -26.92 -15.91 -3.90
CA ARG A 38 -28.39 -15.94 -3.80
C ARG A 38 -29.03 -15.16 -4.93
N VAL A 39 -29.89 -15.81 -5.70
CA VAL A 39 -30.61 -15.21 -6.83
C VAL A 39 -32.12 -15.20 -6.54
N ALA A 40 -32.68 -14.00 -6.45
CA ALA A 40 -34.12 -13.79 -6.30
C ALA A 40 -34.81 -13.78 -7.67
N VAL A 41 -35.71 -14.74 -7.89
CA VAL A 41 -36.62 -14.80 -9.03
C VAL A 41 -37.89 -14.03 -8.68
N ILE A 42 -38.00 -12.79 -9.19
CA ILE A 42 -39.17 -11.93 -9.06
C ILE A 42 -40.08 -12.21 -10.26
N ASP A 43 -41.03 -13.14 -10.08
CA ASP A 43 -41.88 -13.68 -11.16
C ASP A 43 -43.23 -14.19 -10.61
N ASN A 44 -44.02 -14.97 -11.35
CA ASN A 44 -45.30 -15.52 -10.89
C ASN A 44 -45.21 -16.75 -9.97
N GLY A 45 -44.00 -17.21 -9.61
CA GLY A 45 -43.74 -18.23 -8.59
C GLY A 45 -42.82 -19.36 -9.07
N VAL A 46 -42.16 -20.04 -8.13
CA VAL A 46 -41.21 -21.13 -8.42
C VAL A 46 -41.71 -22.44 -7.81
N GLN A 47 -41.79 -23.51 -8.61
CA GLN A 47 -42.14 -24.83 -8.09
C GLN A 47 -40.97 -25.46 -7.31
N TYR A 48 -40.82 -25.07 -6.05
CA TYR A 48 -39.76 -25.55 -5.14
C TYR A 48 -39.77 -27.06 -4.86
N THR A 49 -40.82 -27.78 -5.29
CA THR A 49 -40.88 -29.24 -5.24
C THR A 49 -40.40 -29.93 -6.53
N HIS A 50 -39.94 -29.16 -7.53
CA HIS A 50 -39.36 -29.70 -8.75
C HIS A 50 -38.01 -30.37 -8.45
N PRO A 51 -37.68 -31.56 -9.00
CA PRO A 51 -36.43 -32.27 -8.70
C PRO A 51 -35.17 -31.41 -8.84
N ASP A 52 -35.04 -30.66 -9.93
CA ASP A 52 -33.86 -29.81 -10.18
C ASP A 52 -33.77 -28.57 -9.28
N LEU A 53 -34.88 -28.11 -8.70
CA LEU A 53 -34.96 -26.85 -7.96
C LEU A 53 -34.97 -27.05 -6.44
N ALA A 54 -35.51 -28.19 -5.97
CA ALA A 54 -35.58 -28.52 -4.55
C ALA A 54 -34.23 -28.54 -3.81
N PRO A 55 -33.08 -28.92 -4.42
CA PRO A 55 -31.76 -28.82 -3.78
C PRO A 55 -31.32 -27.37 -3.51
N ASN A 56 -31.75 -26.45 -4.37
CA ASN A 56 -31.24 -25.07 -4.46
C ASN A 56 -32.22 -24.02 -3.90
N TYR A 57 -33.42 -24.40 -3.48
CA TYR A 57 -34.48 -23.46 -3.09
C TYR A 57 -34.43 -23.02 -1.62
N ASP A 58 -34.35 -21.71 -1.38
CA ASP A 58 -34.47 -21.12 -0.05
C ASP A 58 -35.93 -20.77 0.28
N ALA A 59 -36.58 -21.66 1.02
CA ALA A 59 -37.94 -21.47 1.52
C ALA A 59 -38.04 -20.49 2.72
N ALA A 60 -36.93 -20.15 3.38
CA ALA A 60 -36.93 -19.27 4.55
C ALA A 60 -36.93 -17.78 4.16
N HIS A 61 -36.30 -17.44 3.03
CA HIS A 61 -36.25 -16.08 2.49
C HIS A 61 -37.19 -15.83 1.30
N SER A 62 -37.95 -16.84 0.84
CA SER A 62 -38.98 -16.68 -0.21
C SER A 62 -40.31 -16.11 0.31
N TYR A 63 -41.07 -15.41 -0.54
CA TYR A 63 -42.37 -14.80 -0.16
C TYR A 63 -43.28 -14.49 -1.35
N SER A 64 -44.59 -14.65 -1.21
CA SER A 64 -45.59 -14.18 -2.18
C SER A 64 -46.07 -12.79 -1.84
N TYR A 65 -45.63 -11.79 -2.59
CA TYR A 65 -46.14 -10.41 -2.53
C TYR A 65 -47.50 -10.27 -3.23
N ARG A 66 -47.84 -11.18 -4.15
CA ARG A 66 -49.17 -11.26 -4.77
C ARG A 66 -50.23 -11.68 -3.76
N ASP A 67 -49.98 -12.79 -3.06
CA ASP A 67 -50.98 -13.48 -2.22
C ASP A 67 -50.77 -13.18 -0.72
N ASN A 68 -49.69 -12.45 -0.37
CA ASN A 68 -49.26 -12.05 0.97
C ASN A 68 -49.11 -13.22 1.96
N VAL A 69 -48.34 -14.23 1.55
CA VAL A 69 -48.02 -15.45 2.31
C VAL A 69 -46.58 -15.90 2.04
N ALA A 70 -45.99 -16.70 2.95
CA ALA A 70 -44.63 -17.22 2.78
C ALA A 70 -44.50 -18.24 1.62
N ASP A 71 -45.57 -18.99 1.30
CA ASP A 71 -45.59 -19.88 0.15
C ASP A 71 -45.57 -19.09 -1.16
N ALA A 72 -44.39 -18.98 -1.79
CA ALA A 72 -44.17 -18.37 -3.10
C ALA A 72 -44.35 -19.33 -4.28
N GLY A 73 -44.82 -20.56 -4.04
CA GLY A 73 -45.05 -21.55 -5.10
C GLY A 73 -46.17 -21.17 -6.08
N PRO A 74 -46.17 -21.72 -7.30
CA PRO A 74 -47.24 -21.50 -8.28
C PRO A 74 -48.60 -21.95 -7.75
N LYS A 75 -49.67 -21.16 -7.99
CA LYS A 75 -51.04 -21.47 -7.54
C LYS A 75 -51.93 -21.98 -8.68
N THR A 76 -51.53 -21.71 -9.93
CA THR A 76 -52.27 -22.05 -11.16
C THR A 76 -51.32 -22.53 -12.26
N SER A 77 -51.84 -23.18 -13.31
CA SER A 77 -51.05 -23.53 -14.50
C SER A 77 -50.54 -22.32 -15.30
N SER A 78 -51.08 -21.13 -15.04
CA SER A 78 -50.56 -19.85 -15.56
C SER A 78 -49.43 -19.25 -14.71
N ASP A 79 -49.11 -19.84 -13.55
CA ASP A 79 -47.96 -19.46 -12.71
C ASP A 79 -46.67 -20.25 -13.08
N SER A 80 -46.56 -20.72 -14.32
CA SER A 80 -45.45 -21.58 -14.78
C SER A 80 -44.14 -20.85 -15.05
N HIS A 81 -44.23 -19.58 -15.44
CA HIS A 81 -43.11 -18.80 -15.96
C HIS A 81 -41.91 -18.71 -15.00
N GLY A 82 -42.13 -18.41 -13.72
CA GLY A 82 -41.05 -18.33 -12.73
C GLY A 82 -40.29 -19.64 -12.52
N THR A 83 -40.89 -20.79 -12.84
CA THR A 83 -40.21 -22.10 -12.76
C THR A 83 -39.21 -22.29 -13.91
N LEU A 84 -39.54 -21.85 -15.14
CA LEU A 84 -38.58 -21.79 -16.27
C LEU A 84 -37.38 -20.89 -15.94
N VAL A 85 -37.68 -19.73 -15.36
CA VAL A 85 -36.68 -18.72 -15.00
C VAL A 85 -35.73 -19.26 -13.94
N ALA A 86 -36.25 -19.93 -12.89
CA ALA A 86 -35.45 -20.58 -11.86
C ALA A 86 -34.58 -21.72 -12.41
N GLY A 87 -35.14 -22.58 -13.28
CA GLY A 87 -34.40 -23.68 -13.90
C GLY A 87 -33.23 -23.19 -14.76
N THR A 88 -33.46 -22.15 -15.55
CA THR A 88 -32.43 -21.56 -16.42
C THR A 88 -31.25 -20.99 -15.61
N ILE A 89 -31.52 -20.43 -14.42
CA ILE A 89 -30.47 -19.95 -13.51
C ILE A 89 -29.75 -21.12 -12.83
N ALA A 90 -30.50 -21.99 -12.13
CA ALA A 90 -29.93 -22.94 -11.17
C ALA A 90 -30.74 -24.25 -11.02
N ALA A 91 -31.19 -24.86 -12.12
CA ALA A 91 -31.48 -26.29 -12.12
C ALA A 91 -30.20 -27.06 -11.73
N ALA A 92 -30.26 -27.86 -10.66
CA ALA A 92 -29.11 -28.53 -10.08
C ALA A 92 -28.60 -29.67 -10.98
N ALA A 93 -27.29 -29.73 -11.25
CA ALA A 93 -26.66 -30.83 -11.98
C ALA A 93 -26.66 -32.12 -11.12
N ASN A 94 -27.70 -32.93 -11.26
CA ASN A 94 -28.04 -34.01 -10.31
C ASN A 94 -28.34 -35.37 -10.96
N GLY A 95 -28.38 -35.43 -12.28
CA GLY A 95 -28.79 -36.58 -13.09
C GLY A 95 -30.28 -36.60 -13.44
N THR A 96 -30.99 -35.46 -13.36
CA THR A 96 -32.43 -35.33 -13.60
C THR A 96 -32.73 -34.18 -14.56
N ASP A 97 -33.82 -34.30 -15.31
CA ASP A 97 -34.43 -33.27 -16.16
C ASP A 97 -33.46 -32.28 -16.85
N ALA A 98 -33.13 -31.10 -16.28
CA ALA A 98 -32.35 -30.02 -16.92
C ALA A 98 -31.22 -29.44 -16.04
N VAL A 99 -30.30 -28.63 -16.63
CA VAL A 99 -29.19 -27.97 -15.90
C VAL A 99 -29.25 -26.45 -16.04
N GLY A 100 -28.95 -25.73 -14.95
CA GLY A 100 -28.86 -24.26 -14.91
C GLY A 100 -27.42 -23.76 -15.11
N VAL A 101 -27.28 -22.51 -15.58
CA VAL A 101 -25.99 -21.84 -15.77
C VAL A 101 -25.14 -21.84 -14.49
N ALA A 102 -25.78 -21.63 -13.34
CA ALA A 102 -25.21 -21.54 -12.02
C ALA A 102 -25.86 -22.58 -11.10
N TYR A 103 -25.64 -23.87 -11.41
CA TYR A 103 -26.35 -25.02 -10.82
C TYR A 103 -26.14 -25.27 -9.32
N ASP A 104 -25.23 -24.56 -8.64
CA ASP A 104 -25.08 -24.56 -7.17
C ASP A 104 -25.58 -23.24 -6.52
N ALA A 105 -26.15 -22.30 -7.30
CA ALA A 105 -26.69 -21.04 -6.79
C ALA A 105 -28.04 -21.23 -6.08
N THR A 106 -28.26 -20.45 -5.01
CA THR A 106 -29.47 -20.54 -4.18
C THR A 106 -30.59 -19.68 -4.76
N ILE A 107 -31.75 -20.27 -5.05
CA ILE A 107 -32.93 -19.59 -5.59
C ILE A 107 -33.89 -19.16 -4.48
N LEU A 108 -34.21 -17.86 -4.46
CA LEU A 108 -35.34 -17.30 -3.71
C LEU A 108 -36.49 -17.03 -4.70
N SER A 109 -37.73 -17.24 -4.29
CA SER A 109 -38.91 -16.85 -5.09
C SER A 109 -39.67 -15.70 -4.43
N TYR A 110 -39.86 -14.64 -5.22
CA TYR A 110 -40.69 -13.50 -4.84
C TYR A 110 -41.88 -13.40 -5.79
N GLN A 111 -42.97 -14.10 -5.42
CA GLN A 111 -44.15 -14.23 -6.27
C GLN A 111 -44.94 -12.91 -6.36
N ILE A 112 -45.04 -12.37 -7.57
CA ILE A 112 -45.75 -11.14 -7.95
C ILE A 112 -46.95 -11.45 -8.87
N GLY A 113 -47.83 -10.47 -9.05
CA GLY A 113 -48.92 -10.54 -10.03
C GLY A 113 -48.58 -9.92 -11.37
N TYR A 114 -49.21 -10.42 -12.42
CA TYR A 114 -49.16 -9.85 -13.77
C TYR A 114 -50.52 -9.26 -14.19
N GLY A 115 -50.50 -8.31 -15.13
CA GLY A 115 -51.70 -7.60 -15.58
C GLY A 115 -52.45 -6.95 -14.42
N SER A 116 -53.76 -7.21 -14.30
CA SER A 116 -54.61 -6.67 -13.24
C SER A 116 -54.37 -7.28 -11.84
N ALA A 117 -53.59 -8.36 -11.72
CA ALA A 117 -53.17 -8.90 -10.41
C ALA A 117 -51.86 -8.26 -9.90
N GLY A 118 -51.14 -7.57 -10.79
CA GLY A 118 -49.89 -6.89 -10.50
C GLY A 118 -50.08 -5.47 -9.97
N SER A 119 -49.10 -4.95 -9.21
CA SER A 119 -49.09 -3.55 -8.81
C SER A 119 -47.68 -3.03 -8.49
N PRO A 120 -47.40 -1.72 -8.67
CA PRO A 120 -46.11 -1.12 -8.35
C PRO A 120 -45.62 -1.39 -6.92
N THR A 121 -46.55 -1.53 -5.96
CA THR A 121 -46.24 -1.88 -4.57
C THR A 121 -45.72 -3.30 -4.41
N GLN A 122 -46.21 -4.28 -5.19
CA GLN A 122 -45.68 -5.65 -5.17
C GLN A 122 -44.23 -5.67 -5.67
N TYR A 123 -43.96 -5.02 -6.81
CA TYR A 123 -42.61 -4.99 -7.40
C TYR A 123 -41.63 -4.24 -6.49
N ALA A 124 -42.04 -3.09 -5.93
CA ALA A 124 -41.24 -2.33 -4.97
C ALA A 124 -40.88 -3.16 -3.71
N ASN A 125 -41.82 -3.96 -3.19
CA ASN A 125 -41.57 -4.81 -2.03
C ASN A 125 -40.67 -6.01 -2.37
N ALA A 126 -40.87 -6.65 -3.54
CA ALA A 126 -40.03 -7.74 -4.02
C ALA A 126 -38.57 -7.30 -4.24
N ILE A 127 -38.36 -6.15 -4.89
CA ILE A 127 -37.01 -5.58 -5.12
C ILE A 127 -36.33 -5.22 -3.78
N LYS A 128 -37.07 -4.68 -2.80
CA LYS A 128 -36.54 -4.41 -1.46
C LYS A 128 -36.18 -5.67 -0.68
N ALA A 129 -36.94 -6.75 -0.84
CA ALA A 129 -36.58 -8.04 -0.25
C ALA A 129 -35.38 -8.69 -0.95
N ALA A 130 -35.21 -8.48 -2.26
CA ALA A 130 -33.99 -8.86 -2.96
C ALA A 130 -32.77 -8.08 -2.45
N ALA A 131 -32.90 -6.76 -2.24
CA ALA A 131 -31.83 -5.94 -1.64
C ALA A 131 -31.34 -6.46 -0.27
N LEU A 132 -32.23 -7.06 0.53
CA LEU A 132 -31.88 -7.59 1.86
C LEU A 132 -31.36 -9.03 1.82
N ASN A 133 -31.91 -9.88 0.95
CA ASN A 133 -31.73 -11.33 1.01
C ASN A 133 -31.04 -11.97 -0.21
N ALA A 134 -30.73 -11.21 -1.27
CA ALA A 134 -30.20 -11.73 -2.52
C ALA A 134 -29.05 -10.88 -3.09
N ASP A 135 -28.12 -11.56 -3.74
CA ASP A 135 -27.01 -10.95 -4.46
C ASP A 135 -27.46 -10.47 -5.85
N ILE A 136 -28.38 -11.19 -6.47
CA ILE A 136 -28.91 -10.91 -7.81
C ILE A 136 -30.44 -10.92 -7.74
N ALA A 137 -31.10 -9.98 -8.42
CA ALA A 137 -32.54 -9.98 -8.62
C ALA A 137 -32.86 -10.15 -10.11
N ASN A 138 -33.36 -11.33 -10.48
CA ASN A 138 -33.85 -11.60 -11.82
C ASN A 138 -35.30 -11.11 -11.96
N ASN A 139 -35.56 -10.35 -13.02
CA ASN A 139 -36.87 -9.81 -13.37
C ASN A 139 -37.16 -10.12 -14.84
N SER A 140 -37.72 -11.31 -15.10
CA SER A 140 -37.96 -11.82 -16.45
C SER A 140 -39.27 -11.32 -17.09
N TRP A 141 -39.72 -10.14 -16.67
CA TRP A 141 -40.95 -9.47 -17.07
C TRP A 141 -40.68 -8.04 -17.53
N SER A 142 -41.62 -7.48 -18.30
CA SER A 142 -41.62 -6.08 -18.70
C SER A 142 -43.04 -5.52 -18.68
N TYR A 143 -43.17 -4.20 -18.71
CA TYR A 143 -44.40 -3.56 -19.17
C TYR A 143 -44.53 -3.71 -20.70
N THR A 144 -45.72 -3.41 -21.23
CA THR A 144 -46.06 -3.60 -22.65
C THR A 144 -46.73 -2.39 -23.29
N THR A 145 -46.94 -1.31 -22.53
CA THR A 145 -47.43 -0.02 -23.01
C THR A 145 -46.35 1.02 -22.76
N GLN A 146 -46.00 1.80 -23.77
CA GLN A 146 -44.91 2.77 -23.69
C GLN A 146 -45.16 3.81 -22.59
N PHE A 147 -44.13 4.13 -21.83
CA PHE A 147 -44.12 5.11 -20.74
C PHE A 147 -45.09 4.81 -19.58
N GLN A 148 -45.59 3.57 -19.46
CA GLN A 148 -46.58 3.18 -18.44
C GLN A 148 -46.01 3.12 -17.02
N ASP A 149 -44.75 2.72 -16.88
CA ASP A 149 -44.05 2.48 -15.60
C ASP A 149 -43.23 3.69 -15.12
N ASN A 150 -43.43 4.84 -15.76
CA ASN A 150 -42.70 6.09 -15.57
C ASN A 150 -42.39 6.42 -14.10
N PHE A 151 -41.10 6.40 -13.75
CA PHE A 151 -40.59 6.66 -12.39
C PHE A 151 -40.81 8.10 -11.88
N PHE A 152 -41.13 9.08 -12.73
CA PHE A 152 -41.61 10.39 -12.30
C PHE A 152 -43.12 10.40 -11.94
N GLY A 153 -43.84 9.34 -12.29
CA GLY A 153 -45.24 9.14 -11.89
C GLY A 153 -45.37 8.72 -10.43
N PHE A 154 -46.30 9.35 -9.70
CA PHE A 154 -46.56 9.06 -8.28
C PHE A 154 -46.78 7.56 -7.99
N SER A 155 -47.40 6.82 -8.91
CA SER A 155 -47.64 5.38 -8.81
C SER A 155 -46.37 4.53 -8.74
N PHE A 156 -45.25 4.99 -9.32
CA PHE A 156 -44.00 4.24 -9.44
C PHE A 156 -42.84 4.79 -8.60
N ALA A 157 -43.01 5.94 -7.93
CA ALA A 157 -42.00 6.52 -7.04
C ALA A 157 -41.52 5.54 -5.95
N ALA A 158 -42.39 4.65 -5.45
CA ALA A 158 -42.02 3.61 -4.49
C ALA A 158 -41.14 2.49 -5.10
N ALA A 159 -41.27 2.23 -6.41
CA ALA A 159 -40.45 1.28 -7.15
C ALA A 159 -39.11 1.89 -7.59
N LYS A 160 -39.08 3.16 -8.00
CA LYS A 160 -37.83 3.94 -8.18
C LYS A 160 -36.96 3.86 -6.93
N ALA A 161 -37.55 4.18 -5.78
CA ALA A 161 -36.87 4.10 -4.48
C ALA A 161 -36.48 2.67 -4.06
N ALA A 162 -37.10 1.63 -4.63
CA ALA A 162 -36.68 0.24 -4.41
C ALA A 162 -35.45 -0.13 -5.25
N VAL A 163 -35.42 0.30 -6.52
CA VAL A 163 -34.28 0.13 -7.44
C VAL A 163 -33.04 0.89 -6.93
N GLU A 164 -33.24 2.12 -6.47
CA GLU A 164 -32.19 2.92 -5.81
C GLU A 164 -31.71 2.27 -4.51
N GLN A 165 -32.63 1.75 -3.68
CA GLN A 165 -32.26 1.06 -2.45
C GLN A 165 -31.45 -0.22 -2.73
N ALA A 166 -31.82 -1.01 -3.74
CA ALA A 166 -31.10 -2.23 -4.10
C ALA A 166 -29.67 -1.95 -4.57
N ALA A 167 -29.47 -0.92 -5.39
CA ALA A 167 -28.14 -0.48 -5.83
C ALA A 167 -27.29 0.10 -4.69
N ASN A 168 -27.89 0.87 -3.78
CA ASN A 168 -27.16 1.62 -2.75
C ASN A 168 -26.93 0.86 -1.44
N GLN A 169 -27.72 -0.17 -1.14
CA GLN A 169 -27.71 -0.87 0.16
C GLN A 169 -27.64 -2.40 0.04
N GLY A 170 -27.94 -2.95 -1.14
CA GLY A 170 -27.85 -4.39 -1.37
C GLY A 170 -26.43 -4.91 -1.15
N ARG A 171 -26.29 -6.19 -0.80
CA ARG A 171 -24.98 -6.85 -0.62
C ARG A 171 -24.00 -6.05 0.26
N ASN A 172 -24.47 -5.55 1.40
CA ASN A 172 -23.70 -4.71 2.35
C ASN A 172 -23.11 -3.41 1.75
N GLY A 173 -23.74 -2.87 0.69
CA GLY A 173 -23.29 -1.64 0.01
C GLY A 173 -22.63 -1.88 -1.36
N LEU A 174 -22.32 -3.13 -1.73
CA LEU A 174 -21.88 -3.48 -3.08
C LEU A 174 -23.01 -3.30 -4.13
N GLY A 175 -24.26 -3.35 -3.69
CA GLY A 175 -25.47 -3.29 -4.51
C GLY A 175 -25.90 -4.68 -5.00
N THR A 176 -27.20 -4.97 -4.89
CA THR A 176 -27.81 -6.19 -5.47
C THR A 176 -27.93 -6.00 -6.98
N ILE A 177 -27.44 -6.97 -7.77
CA ILE A 177 -27.41 -6.86 -9.24
C ILE A 177 -28.83 -7.02 -9.79
N LEU A 178 -29.38 -5.98 -10.40
CA LEU A 178 -30.72 -6.01 -10.98
C LEU A 178 -30.66 -6.37 -12.46
N VAL A 179 -31.13 -7.57 -12.81
CA VAL A 179 -31.17 -8.07 -14.19
C VAL A 179 -32.61 -8.11 -14.69
N PHE A 180 -32.87 -7.46 -15.83
CA PHE A 180 -34.20 -7.36 -16.45
C PHE A 180 -34.20 -7.88 -17.88
N SER A 181 -35.27 -8.57 -18.26
CA SER A 181 -35.53 -8.88 -19.67
C SER A 181 -35.82 -7.60 -20.46
N ALA A 182 -35.21 -7.41 -21.63
CA ALA A 182 -35.46 -6.22 -22.48
C ALA A 182 -36.93 -6.09 -22.95
N GLY A 183 -37.70 -7.18 -22.95
CA GLY A 183 -39.10 -7.22 -23.36
C GLY A 183 -39.30 -7.95 -24.69
N ASN A 184 -40.55 -8.36 -24.95
CA ASN A 184 -40.90 -9.28 -26.04
C ASN A 184 -41.78 -8.62 -27.13
N ASN A 185 -41.76 -7.28 -27.23
CA ASN A 185 -42.74 -6.48 -27.97
C ASN A 185 -42.17 -5.78 -29.22
N ALA A 186 -41.03 -6.20 -29.77
CA ALA A 186 -40.36 -5.50 -30.87
C ALA A 186 -41.25 -5.22 -32.11
N GLY A 187 -42.28 -6.04 -32.34
CA GLY A 187 -43.26 -5.85 -33.42
C GLY A 187 -44.29 -4.72 -33.19
N ALA A 188 -44.36 -4.15 -31.97
CA ALA A 188 -45.31 -3.11 -31.58
C ALA A 188 -44.76 -1.67 -31.69
N GLY A 189 -43.52 -1.49 -32.18
CA GLY A 189 -42.84 -0.19 -32.15
C GLY A 189 -42.32 0.16 -30.75
N ASP A 190 -42.03 -0.87 -29.96
CA ASP A 190 -41.58 -0.78 -28.57
C ASP A 190 -40.05 -0.70 -28.47
N ASP A 191 -39.54 -0.05 -27.43
CA ASP A 191 -38.11 0.13 -27.14
C ASP A 191 -37.89 0.10 -25.63
N THR A 192 -36.75 -0.44 -25.18
CA THR A 192 -36.33 -0.49 -23.77
C THR A 192 -36.27 0.90 -23.14
N ASN A 193 -36.00 1.95 -23.93
CA ASN A 193 -36.03 3.33 -23.48
C ASN A 193 -37.43 3.92 -23.28
N TYR A 194 -38.50 3.12 -23.46
CA TYR A 194 -39.88 3.51 -23.16
C TYR A 194 -40.39 2.90 -21.84
N HIS A 195 -39.55 2.15 -21.11
CA HIS A 195 -39.89 1.52 -19.82
C HIS A 195 -38.84 1.86 -18.76
N SER A 196 -39.25 2.50 -17.67
CA SER A 196 -38.35 2.99 -16.61
C SER A 196 -37.61 1.89 -15.85
N PHE A 197 -38.15 0.67 -15.76
CA PHE A 197 -37.36 -0.45 -15.24
C PHE A 197 -36.21 -0.81 -16.20
N GLN A 198 -36.51 -1.01 -17.48
CA GLN A 198 -35.51 -1.41 -18.48
C GLN A 198 -34.39 -0.37 -18.70
N ASN A 199 -34.66 0.93 -18.52
CA ASN A 199 -33.68 1.98 -18.79
C ASN A 199 -33.02 2.62 -17.54
N ALA A 200 -33.38 2.23 -16.32
CA ALA A 200 -32.76 2.75 -15.10
C ALA A 200 -31.23 2.55 -15.09
N PRO A 201 -30.44 3.43 -14.45
CA PRO A 201 -28.98 3.33 -14.43
C PRO A 201 -28.46 1.98 -13.91
N SER A 202 -28.95 1.55 -12.74
CA SER A 202 -28.51 0.34 -12.04
C SER A 202 -29.13 -0.98 -12.55
N ILE A 203 -29.95 -0.93 -13.61
CA ILE A 203 -30.57 -2.13 -14.20
C ILE A 203 -29.83 -2.57 -15.46
N ILE A 204 -29.58 -3.88 -15.53
CA ILE A 204 -29.01 -4.59 -16.69
C ILE A 204 -30.15 -5.11 -17.56
N SER A 205 -30.45 -4.40 -18.65
CA SER A 205 -31.40 -4.87 -19.67
C SER A 205 -30.75 -5.85 -20.65
N VAL A 206 -31.37 -7.02 -20.82
CA VAL A 206 -30.83 -8.16 -21.58
C VAL A 206 -31.66 -8.48 -22.82
N ALA A 207 -31.01 -8.45 -24.00
CA ALA A 207 -31.60 -8.87 -25.28
C ALA A 207 -31.47 -10.38 -25.53
N ALA A 208 -32.36 -10.95 -26.34
CA ALA A 208 -32.36 -12.38 -26.66
C ALA A 208 -31.76 -12.69 -28.04
N THR A 209 -30.83 -13.64 -28.10
CA THR A 209 -30.35 -14.25 -29.35
C THR A 209 -30.89 -15.66 -29.59
N ASP A 210 -30.86 -16.08 -30.85
CA ASP A 210 -31.01 -17.49 -31.23
C ASP A 210 -29.65 -18.20 -31.38
N SER A 211 -29.69 -19.50 -31.69
CA SER A 211 -28.50 -20.35 -31.85
C SER A 211 -27.63 -20.02 -33.08
N SER A 212 -28.01 -19.04 -33.91
CA SER A 212 -27.18 -18.44 -34.95
C SER A 212 -26.50 -17.13 -34.52
N GLY A 213 -26.73 -16.70 -33.27
CA GLY A 213 -26.27 -15.43 -32.72
C GLY A 213 -27.10 -14.23 -33.17
N ALA A 214 -28.16 -14.43 -33.96
CA ALA A 214 -29.03 -13.36 -34.44
C ALA A 214 -30.06 -12.96 -33.37
N LEU A 215 -30.54 -11.70 -33.42
CA LEU A 215 -31.61 -11.22 -32.56
C LEU A 215 -32.88 -12.07 -32.74
N TRP A 216 -33.37 -12.64 -31.64
CA TRP A 216 -34.67 -13.29 -31.63
C TRP A 216 -35.77 -12.26 -31.95
N SER A 217 -36.69 -12.60 -32.86
CA SER A 217 -37.54 -11.61 -33.54
C SER A 217 -38.52 -10.84 -32.64
N GLY A 218 -38.80 -11.33 -31.42
CA GLY A 218 -39.60 -10.61 -30.43
C GLY A 218 -38.79 -9.67 -29.52
N SER A 219 -37.46 -9.80 -29.47
CA SER A 219 -36.60 -9.07 -28.53
C SER A 219 -36.68 -7.55 -28.78
N THR A 220 -37.25 -6.84 -27.81
CA THR A 220 -37.31 -5.37 -27.80
C THR A 220 -35.89 -4.78 -27.91
N ARG A 221 -35.77 -3.62 -28.57
CA ARG A 221 -34.51 -2.94 -28.90
C ARG A 221 -34.25 -1.75 -27.98
N GLY A 222 -33.09 -1.12 -28.08
CA GLY A 222 -32.86 0.23 -27.55
C GLY A 222 -31.43 0.54 -27.12
N GLU A 223 -31.23 1.78 -26.67
CA GLU A 223 -29.93 2.31 -26.21
C GLU A 223 -29.58 1.89 -24.78
N SER A 224 -30.56 1.42 -23.99
CA SER A 224 -30.40 1.03 -22.59
C SER A 224 -30.11 -0.46 -22.37
N ILE A 225 -30.15 -1.26 -23.44
CA ILE A 225 -29.67 -2.65 -23.44
C ILE A 225 -28.16 -2.63 -23.16
N LEU A 226 -27.70 -3.41 -22.17
CA LEU A 226 -26.27 -3.53 -21.87
C LEU A 226 -25.65 -4.67 -22.69
N ILE A 227 -26.35 -5.80 -22.80
CA ILE A 227 -25.81 -7.03 -23.35
C ILE A 227 -26.92 -7.93 -23.89
N ALA A 228 -26.55 -8.93 -24.68
CA ALA A 228 -27.42 -10.00 -25.15
C ALA A 228 -26.98 -11.37 -24.58
N ALA A 229 -27.95 -12.27 -24.43
CA ALA A 229 -27.74 -13.66 -24.04
C ALA A 229 -28.64 -14.59 -24.89
N PRO A 230 -28.36 -15.91 -24.92
CA PRO A 230 -29.26 -16.89 -25.50
C PRO A 230 -30.69 -16.73 -24.97
N GLY A 231 -31.69 -16.73 -25.85
CA GLY A 231 -33.09 -16.56 -25.43
C GLY A 231 -34.12 -17.19 -26.35
N ALA A 232 -33.71 -17.86 -27.43
CA ALA A 232 -34.61 -18.60 -28.30
C ALA A 232 -34.36 -20.11 -28.25
N ASN A 233 -35.43 -20.89 -28.11
CA ASN A 233 -35.40 -22.35 -27.96
C ASN A 233 -34.50 -22.80 -26.80
N ILE A 234 -34.60 -22.13 -25.65
CA ILE A 234 -33.91 -22.53 -24.42
C ILE A 234 -34.68 -23.71 -23.81
N VAL A 235 -33.93 -24.74 -23.41
CA VAL A 235 -34.45 -25.96 -22.77
C VAL A 235 -34.25 -25.80 -21.26
N THR A 236 -35.30 -25.98 -20.46
CA THR A 236 -35.24 -25.76 -19.00
C THR A 236 -36.40 -26.41 -18.24
N SER A 237 -36.27 -26.53 -16.92
CA SER A 237 -37.27 -27.09 -15.99
C SER A 237 -38.61 -26.32 -16.05
N ASP A 238 -39.73 -27.04 -16.02
CA ASP A 238 -41.10 -26.53 -16.16
C ASP A 238 -42.01 -27.06 -15.03
N LEU A 239 -43.28 -26.65 -14.96
CA LEU A 239 -44.21 -27.21 -13.97
C LEU A 239 -44.44 -28.71 -14.22
N MET A 240 -44.09 -29.54 -13.23
CA MET A 240 -44.14 -30.99 -13.30
C MET A 240 -45.45 -31.54 -13.93
N GLY A 241 -45.28 -32.51 -14.83
CA GLY A 241 -46.39 -33.12 -15.58
C GLY A 241 -46.88 -32.24 -16.74
N SER A 242 -48.19 -32.03 -16.85
CA SER A 242 -48.83 -31.30 -17.96
C SER A 242 -49.45 -29.97 -17.55
N SER A 243 -48.87 -29.32 -16.53
CA SER A 243 -49.38 -28.05 -15.97
C SER A 243 -48.63 -26.83 -16.48
N GLY A 244 -47.51 -27.02 -17.17
CA GLY A 244 -46.62 -25.96 -17.65
C GLY A 244 -46.79 -25.63 -19.13
N TYR A 245 -45.68 -25.26 -19.77
CA TYR A 245 -45.57 -25.06 -21.21
C TYR A 245 -45.40 -26.38 -21.98
N GLY A 246 -44.79 -27.38 -21.35
CA GLY A 246 -44.56 -28.72 -21.86
C GLY A 246 -45.64 -29.74 -21.46
N SER A 247 -45.31 -31.02 -21.68
CA SER A 247 -46.12 -32.17 -21.24
C SER A 247 -45.38 -33.08 -20.23
N GLY A 248 -44.25 -32.60 -19.75
CA GLY A 248 -43.44 -33.17 -18.68
C GLY A 248 -42.64 -32.05 -17.99
N ASN A 249 -41.68 -32.45 -17.17
CA ASN A 249 -40.88 -31.57 -16.30
C ASN A 249 -39.93 -30.59 -17.03
N VAL A 250 -39.83 -30.64 -18.36
CA VAL A 250 -38.94 -29.80 -19.17
C VAL A 250 -39.71 -29.23 -20.35
N ALA A 251 -39.46 -27.95 -20.66
CA ALA A 251 -40.02 -27.26 -21.81
C ALA A 251 -38.91 -26.66 -22.70
N THR A 252 -39.28 -26.29 -23.93
CA THR A 252 -38.43 -25.52 -24.85
C THR A 252 -39.15 -24.22 -25.19
N VAL A 253 -38.60 -23.09 -24.74
CA VAL A 253 -39.30 -21.78 -24.73
C VAL A 253 -38.42 -20.70 -25.37
N SER A 254 -39.02 -19.57 -25.76
CA SER A 254 -38.29 -18.41 -26.33
C SER A 254 -38.80 -17.09 -25.74
N GLY A 255 -37.88 -16.18 -25.41
CA GLY A 255 -38.16 -14.85 -24.91
C GLY A 255 -36.90 -14.17 -24.34
N THR A 256 -36.93 -12.83 -24.22
CA THR A 256 -35.95 -12.10 -23.39
C THR A 256 -36.03 -12.50 -21.91
N SER A 257 -37.18 -13.03 -21.51
CA SER A 257 -37.44 -13.73 -20.24
C SER A 257 -36.62 -15.01 -20.02
N LEU A 258 -35.94 -15.53 -21.05
CA LEU A 258 -34.94 -16.60 -20.92
C LEU A 258 -33.50 -16.06 -21.01
N ALA A 259 -33.28 -14.97 -21.75
CA ALA A 259 -31.98 -14.29 -21.79
C ALA A 259 -31.57 -13.63 -20.47
N ALA A 260 -32.53 -13.03 -19.74
CA ALA A 260 -32.29 -12.47 -18.41
C ALA A 260 -31.79 -13.51 -17.38
N PRO A 261 -32.41 -14.71 -17.23
CA PRO A 261 -31.91 -15.74 -16.32
C PRO A 261 -30.58 -16.36 -16.76
N GLU A 262 -30.35 -16.56 -18.06
CA GLU A 262 -29.03 -16.99 -18.58
C GLU A 262 -27.92 -16.04 -18.10
N LEU A 263 -28.12 -14.72 -18.26
CA LEU A 263 -27.18 -13.72 -17.74
C LEU A 263 -27.11 -13.70 -16.20
N SER A 264 -28.23 -13.89 -15.51
CA SER A 264 -28.26 -13.90 -14.04
C SER A 264 -27.41 -15.05 -13.48
N GLY A 265 -27.38 -16.20 -14.15
CA GLY A 265 -26.45 -17.29 -13.86
C GLY A 265 -25.00 -16.92 -14.16
N VAL A 266 -24.70 -16.27 -15.29
CA VAL A 266 -23.32 -15.81 -15.58
C VAL A 266 -22.83 -14.82 -14.51
N VAL A 267 -23.68 -13.90 -14.05
CA VAL A 267 -23.33 -12.98 -12.95
C VAL A 267 -23.14 -13.74 -11.64
N ALA A 268 -23.90 -14.81 -11.37
CA ALA A 268 -23.65 -15.66 -10.20
C ALA A 268 -22.26 -16.35 -10.28
N LEU A 269 -21.83 -16.78 -11.47
CA LEU A 269 -20.48 -17.31 -11.68
C LEU A 269 -19.38 -16.23 -11.53
N MET A 270 -19.66 -14.98 -11.91
CA MET A 270 -18.75 -13.84 -11.67
C MET A 270 -18.61 -13.53 -10.17
N LEU A 271 -19.71 -13.59 -9.40
CA LEU A 271 -19.69 -13.33 -7.95
C LEU A 271 -19.11 -14.49 -7.13
N ASP A 272 -19.24 -15.73 -7.60
CA ASP A 272 -18.54 -16.92 -7.07
C ASP A 272 -17.01 -16.77 -7.27
N ALA A 273 -16.59 -16.22 -8.42
CA ALA A 273 -15.18 -15.96 -8.72
C ALA A 273 -14.61 -14.71 -8.01
N ASN A 274 -15.41 -13.66 -7.81
CA ASN A 274 -15.04 -12.47 -7.05
C ASN A 274 -16.27 -11.89 -6.31
N PRO A 275 -16.44 -12.15 -5.00
CA PRO A 275 -17.59 -11.65 -4.25
C PRO A 275 -17.53 -10.14 -3.95
N ASN A 276 -16.40 -9.47 -4.16
CA ASN A 276 -16.20 -8.05 -3.84
C ASN A 276 -16.61 -7.09 -4.97
N LEU A 277 -17.05 -7.62 -6.12
CA LEU A 277 -17.61 -6.82 -7.20
C LEU A 277 -18.86 -6.07 -6.72
N GLY A 278 -18.85 -4.76 -6.89
CA GLY A 278 -20.02 -3.89 -6.83
C GLY A 278 -20.86 -3.95 -8.11
N TRP A 279 -22.03 -3.32 -8.07
CA TRP A 279 -22.99 -3.41 -9.17
C TRP A 279 -22.51 -2.73 -10.46
N ARG A 280 -21.62 -1.74 -10.39
CA ARG A 280 -21.01 -1.10 -11.58
C ARG A 280 -19.92 -2.00 -12.17
N ASP A 281 -19.06 -2.60 -11.34
CA ASP A 281 -18.01 -3.53 -11.81
C ASP A 281 -18.60 -4.65 -12.68
N VAL A 282 -19.74 -5.22 -12.27
CA VAL A 282 -20.44 -6.25 -13.05
C VAL A 282 -20.88 -5.71 -14.41
N GLN A 283 -21.36 -4.47 -14.49
CA GLN A 283 -21.75 -3.86 -15.77
C GLN A 283 -20.54 -3.55 -16.66
N ASP A 284 -19.45 -3.03 -16.08
CA ASP A 284 -18.19 -2.80 -16.79
C ASP A 284 -17.60 -4.08 -17.37
N ILE A 285 -17.45 -5.12 -16.56
CA ILE A 285 -16.91 -6.42 -16.99
C ILE A 285 -17.75 -6.98 -18.14
N LEU A 286 -19.08 -6.96 -18.01
CA LEU A 286 -19.98 -7.41 -19.08
C LEU A 286 -19.84 -6.56 -20.36
N ALA A 287 -19.71 -5.24 -20.26
CA ALA A 287 -19.47 -4.34 -21.40
C ALA A 287 -18.07 -4.49 -22.03
N LEU A 288 -17.08 -4.97 -21.26
CA LEU A 288 -15.70 -5.21 -21.71
C LEU A 288 -15.50 -6.61 -22.32
N THR A 289 -16.28 -7.62 -21.91
CA THR A 289 -16.09 -9.02 -22.34
C THR A 289 -17.18 -9.56 -23.27
N ALA A 290 -18.20 -8.77 -23.61
CA ALA A 290 -19.18 -9.13 -24.63
C ALA A 290 -18.52 -9.27 -26.02
N ARG A 291 -19.03 -10.21 -26.82
CA ARG A 291 -18.52 -10.57 -28.16
C ARG A 291 -19.43 -10.03 -29.26
N GLN A 292 -18.87 -9.57 -30.38
CA GLN A 292 -19.63 -9.02 -31.50
C GLN A 292 -20.39 -10.13 -32.27
N ASN A 293 -21.63 -10.38 -31.88
CA ASN A 293 -22.48 -11.36 -32.56
C ASN A 293 -22.99 -10.86 -33.92
N VAL A 294 -22.88 -11.72 -34.93
CA VAL A 294 -23.20 -11.42 -36.35
C VAL A 294 -22.64 -10.05 -36.80
N PRO A 295 -21.29 -9.87 -36.84
CA PRO A 295 -20.63 -8.57 -36.98
C PRO A 295 -20.88 -7.86 -38.33
N THR A 296 -21.51 -8.52 -39.30
CA THR A 296 -21.93 -7.94 -40.58
C THR A 296 -23.28 -7.20 -40.53
N GLN A 297 -23.99 -7.19 -39.39
CA GLN A 297 -25.25 -6.47 -39.24
C GLN A 297 -25.04 -4.95 -39.15
N ALA A 298 -25.82 -4.18 -39.91
CA ALA A 298 -25.69 -2.73 -40.04
C ALA A 298 -26.13 -1.91 -38.80
N THR A 299 -26.55 -2.56 -37.71
CA THR A 299 -26.83 -1.90 -36.42
C THR A 299 -25.58 -1.75 -35.54
N TRP A 300 -24.47 -2.40 -35.89
CA TRP A 300 -23.19 -2.24 -35.21
C TRP A 300 -22.56 -0.87 -35.52
N ARG A 301 -22.28 -0.12 -34.45
CA ARG A 301 -21.53 1.14 -34.47
C ARG A 301 -20.33 1.06 -33.54
N TRP A 302 -19.40 1.99 -33.70
CA TRP A 302 -18.25 2.19 -32.82
C TRP A 302 -18.46 3.48 -32.03
N ASN A 303 -18.11 3.48 -30.74
CA ASN A 303 -18.18 4.66 -29.89
C ASN A 303 -16.84 5.43 -29.86
N GLY A 304 -16.70 6.40 -28.95
CA GLY A 304 -15.53 7.24 -28.82
C GLY A 304 -14.51 6.81 -27.76
N ALA A 305 -14.64 5.60 -27.20
CA ALA A 305 -13.76 5.08 -26.15
C ALA A 305 -12.33 4.81 -26.65
N THR A 306 -11.40 4.64 -25.71
CA THR A 306 -9.97 4.39 -26.01
C THR A 306 -9.34 3.29 -25.16
N ASP A 307 -10.14 2.60 -24.36
CA ASP A 307 -9.71 1.68 -23.30
C ASP A 307 -9.78 0.19 -23.70
N TRP A 308 -10.37 -0.15 -24.85
CA TRP A 308 -10.70 -1.52 -25.21
C TRP A 308 -10.14 -1.92 -26.58
N ASN A 309 -9.35 -3.00 -26.63
CA ASN A 309 -8.67 -3.49 -27.84
C ASN A 309 -7.96 -2.36 -28.61
N GLY A 310 -7.25 -1.47 -27.90
CA GLY A 310 -6.54 -0.32 -28.47
C GLY A 310 -7.42 0.78 -29.08
N GLY A 311 -8.69 0.93 -28.66
CA GLY A 311 -9.57 1.98 -29.18
C GLY A 311 -11.02 1.89 -28.72
N ALA A 312 -11.94 2.20 -29.64
CA ALA A 312 -13.38 2.23 -29.40
C ALA A 312 -13.98 0.86 -29.06
N ARG A 313 -15.06 0.85 -28.28
CA ARG A 313 -15.94 -0.32 -28.08
C ARG A 313 -16.99 -0.39 -29.20
N HIS A 314 -17.46 -1.59 -29.54
CA HIS A 314 -18.61 -1.74 -30.45
C HIS A 314 -19.93 -1.74 -29.66
N PHE A 315 -21.02 -1.31 -30.29
CA PHE A 315 -22.35 -1.31 -29.71
C PHE A 315 -23.42 -1.50 -30.78
N SER A 316 -24.53 -2.13 -30.42
CA SER A 316 -25.72 -2.30 -31.26
C SER A 316 -26.99 -2.14 -30.44
N ASN A 317 -27.96 -1.33 -30.89
CA ASN A 317 -29.26 -1.22 -30.20
C ASN A 317 -30.13 -2.50 -30.30
N ASN A 318 -29.63 -3.57 -30.92
CA ASN A 318 -30.19 -4.92 -30.82
C ASN A 318 -29.57 -5.73 -29.66
N TYR A 319 -28.32 -5.45 -29.25
CA TYR A 319 -27.50 -6.37 -28.45
C TYR A 319 -26.72 -5.72 -27.30
N GLY A 320 -26.80 -4.40 -27.14
CA GLY A 320 -25.86 -3.67 -26.27
C GLY A 320 -24.42 -3.81 -26.80
N PHE A 321 -23.51 -4.21 -25.92
CA PHE A 321 -22.13 -4.57 -26.25
C PHE A 321 -21.98 -5.95 -26.91
N GLY A 322 -23.05 -6.71 -27.09
CA GLY A 322 -23.05 -7.99 -27.82
C GLY A 322 -23.40 -9.20 -26.97
N LEU A 323 -22.98 -10.37 -27.41
CA LEU A 323 -23.27 -11.63 -26.74
C LEU A 323 -22.32 -11.87 -25.56
N VAL A 324 -22.86 -12.12 -24.38
CA VAL A 324 -22.10 -12.47 -23.18
C VAL A 324 -21.14 -13.65 -23.40
N ASP A 325 -19.97 -13.60 -22.76
CA ASP A 325 -19.03 -14.72 -22.66
C ASP A 325 -18.71 -14.95 -21.18
N ALA A 326 -19.22 -16.05 -20.62
CA ALA A 326 -19.04 -16.37 -19.21
C ALA A 326 -17.58 -16.64 -18.87
N ALA A 327 -16.83 -17.30 -19.76
CA ALA A 327 -15.43 -17.63 -19.51
C ALA A 327 -14.54 -16.38 -19.47
N ALA A 328 -14.77 -15.41 -20.36
CA ALA A 328 -14.04 -14.14 -20.38
C ALA A 328 -14.47 -13.22 -19.23
N ALA A 329 -15.79 -13.07 -18.99
CA ALA A 329 -16.31 -12.28 -17.88
C ALA A 329 -15.76 -12.74 -16.52
N VAL A 330 -15.71 -14.05 -16.30
CA VAL A 330 -15.13 -14.64 -15.08
C VAL A 330 -13.61 -14.39 -14.98
N ARG A 331 -12.81 -14.57 -16.04
CA ARG A 331 -11.36 -14.27 -15.98
C ARG A 331 -11.07 -12.80 -15.66
N VAL A 332 -11.89 -11.87 -16.17
CA VAL A 332 -11.76 -10.45 -15.83
C VAL A 332 -12.24 -10.17 -14.41
N ALA A 333 -13.34 -10.78 -13.94
CA ALA A 333 -13.80 -10.69 -12.55
C ALA A 333 -12.72 -11.15 -11.54
N GLU A 334 -12.07 -12.28 -11.82
CA GLU A 334 -10.96 -12.83 -11.02
C GLU A 334 -9.70 -11.95 -10.97
N THR A 335 -9.57 -10.98 -11.88
CA THR A 335 -8.45 -10.03 -11.97
C THR A 335 -8.89 -8.60 -11.69
N TRP A 336 -10.14 -8.41 -11.23
CA TRP A 336 -10.72 -7.12 -10.95
C TRP A 336 -10.40 -6.67 -9.52
N THR A 337 -9.64 -5.58 -9.40
CA THR A 337 -9.13 -5.03 -8.14
C THR A 337 -9.92 -3.82 -7.63
N GLN A 338 -10.90 -3.33 -8.39
CA GLN A 338 -11.77 -2.23 -8.01
C GLN A 338 -13.03 -2.74 -7.26
N SER A 339 -13.76 -1.83 -6.63
CA SER A 339 -15.11 -2.09 -6.11
C SER A 339 -15.98 -0.86 -6.40
N GLN A 340 -16.59 -0.84 -7.57
CA GLN A 340 -17.38 0.27 -8.10
C GLN A 340 -18.85 0.12 -7.72
N VAL A 341 -19.31 1.07 -6.92
CA VAL A 341 -20.61 1.09 -6.22
C VAL A 341 -21.26 2.46 -6.37
N SER A 342 -22.45 2.65 -5.79
CA SER A 342 -23.14 3.95 -5.86
C SER A 342 -22.44 5.07 -5.09
N SER A 343 -21.65 4.76 -4.05
CA SER A 343 -21.04 5.76 -3.17
C SER A 343 -19.71 6.33 -3.68
N ASN A 344 -19.10 5.72 -4.70
CA ASN A 344 -17.90 6.21 -5.38
C ASN A 344 -18.14 6.55 -6.88
N GLN A 345 -19.38 6.44 -7.37
CA GLN A 345 -19.73 6.86 -8.73
C GLN A 345 -19.60 8.38 -8.87
N ALA A 346 -18.94 8.82 -9.94
CA ALA A 346 -18.83 10.21 -10.32
C ALA A 346 -20.06 10.61 -11.16
N HIS A 347 -20.59 11.80 -10.88
CA HIS A 347 -21.80 12.31 -11.52
C HIS A 347 -21.60 13.74 -12.01
N SER A 348 -22.10 14.03 -13.22
CA SER A 348 -22.25 15.39 -13.74
C SER A 348 -23.69 15.62 -14.18
N SER A 349 -24.27 16.78 -13.87
CA SER A 349 -25.65 17.13 -14.22
C SER A 349 -25.75 18.56 -14.76
N ILE A 350 -26.35 18.73 -15.93
CA ILE A 350 -26.52 20.03 -16.60
C ILE A 350 -27.95 20.15 -17.15
N THR A 351 -28.71 21.11 -16.62
CA THR A 351 -30.10 21.37 -17.03
C THR A 351 -30.21 22.57 -17.96
N VAL A 352 -30.99 22.43 -19.04
CA VAL A 352 -31.44 23.52 -19.90
C VAL A 352 -32.95 23.69 -19.73
N SER A 353 -33.38 24.82 -19.17
CA SER A 353 -34.80 25.16 -18.94
C SER A 353 -35.36 26.22 -19.90
N SER A 354 -34.59 26.61 -20.91
CA SER A 354 -35.02 27.54 -21.96
C SER A 354 -35.83 26.79 -23.01
N ALA A 355 -37.15 26.95 -23.00
CA ALA A 355 -38.04 26.24 -23.92
C ALA A 355 -37.74 26.58 -25.39
N LEU A 356 -37.67 25.54 -26.24
CA LEU A 356 -37.40 25.65 -27.68
C LEU A 356 -38.55 25.04 -28.49
N THR A 357 -38.99 25.71 -29.56
CA THR A 357 -40.01 25.18 -30.47
C THR A 357 -39.48 23.97 -31.24
N ILE A 358 -40.27 22.89 -31.27
CA ILE A 358 -40.12 21.77 -32.21
C ILE A 358 -41.00 22.10 -33.42
N PRO A 359 -40.44 22.40 -34.61
CA PRO A 359 -41.25 22.72 -35.80
C PRO A 359 -41.84 21.45 -36.43
N ASP A 360 -43.04 21.57 -36.99
CA ASP A 360 -43.65 20.55 -37.89
C ASP A 360 -42.67 20.12 -38.98
N ASN A 361 -42.47 18.82 -39.15
CA ASN A 361 -41.52 18.21 -40.09
C ASN A 361 -40.10 18.81 -40.00
N GLY A 362 -39.69 19.18 -38.79
CA GLY A 362 -38.51 20.02 -38.53
C GLY A 362 -37.63 19.52 -37.39
N THR A 363 -36.47 20.16 -37.23
CA THR A 363 -35.47 19.77 -36.22
C THR A 363 -35.07 20.96 -35.35
N VAL A 364 -34.99 20.72 -34.04
CA VAL A 364 -34.43 21.63 -33.05
C VAL A 364 -33.23 20.97 -32.35
N LYS A 365 -32.25 21.78 -31.93
CA LYS A 365 -31.04 21.32 -31.24
C LYS A 365 -30.76 22.14 -30.00
N SER A 366 -30.20 21.49 -28.99
CA SER A 366 -29.75 22.11 -27.75
C SER A 366 -28.40 21.51 -27.36
N THR A 367 -27.41 22.34 -27.04
CA THR A 367 -26.04 21.92 -26.77
C THR A 367 -25.60 22.42 -25.40
N VAL A 368 -24.97 21.54 -24.62
CA VAL A 368 -24.33 21.85 -23.34
C VAL A 368 -22.85 21.52 -23.39
N ALA A 369 -22.02 22.34 -22.75
CA ALA A 369 -20.60 22.04 -22.58
C ALA A 369 -20.39 21.37 -21.21
N ASN A 370 -19.70 20.24 -21.19
CA ASN A 370 -19.31 19.51 -19.99
C ASN A 370 -17.77 19.52 -19.85
N SER A 371 -17.27 19.57 -18.63
CA SER A 371 -15.84 19.50 -18.29
C SER A 371 -15.64 18.82 -16.94
N SER A 372 -16.36 17.72 -16.72
CA SER A 372 -16.36 16.96 -15.46
C SER A 372 -15.23 15.94 -15.34
N HIS A 373 -14.50 15.67 -16.43
CA HIS A 373 -13.45 14.65 -16.48
C HIS A 373 -13.93 13.24 -16.06
N ILE A 374 -15.20 12.93 -16.33
CA ILE A 374 -15.78 11.60 -16.10
C ILE A 374 -15.47 10.68 -17.29
N ALA A 375 -15.09 9.43 -17.03
CA ALA A 375 -15.19 8.32 -17.96
C ALA A 375 -16.62 7.78 -17.88
N VAL A 376 -17.43 8.04 -18.90
CA VAL A 376 -18.87 7.76 -18.89
C VAL A 376 -19.11 6.26 -18.89
N GLU A 377 -19.92 5.77 -17.94
CA GLU A 377 -20.60 4.48 -18.03
C GLU A 377 -21.92 4.69 -18.78
N LYS A 378 -22.77 5.58 -18.24
CA LYS A 378 -24.16 5.77 -18.69
C LYS A 378 -24.47 7.25 -18.88
N ALA A 379 -24.96 7.59 -20.06
CA ALA A 379 -25.56 8.91 -20.29
C ALA A 379 -27.07 8.83 -20.05
N VAL A 380 -27.62 9.80 -19.33
CA VAL A 380 -29.03 9.87 -18.96
C VAL A 380 -29.61 11.24 -19.30
N VAL A 381 -30.84 11.28 -19.80
CA VAL A 381 -31.53 12.49 -20.21
C VAL A 381 -32.92 12.54 -19.59
N ASP A 382 -33.10 13.42 -18.61
CA ASP A 382 -34.44 13.80 -18.14
C ASP A 382 -35.07 14.71 -19.20
N LEU A 383 -36.07 14.23 -19.92
CA LEU A 383 -36.70 14.95 -21.01
C LEU A 383 -38.07 15.48 -20.60
N ASN A 384 -38.35 16.77 -20.85
CA ASN A 384 -39.66 17.39 -20.68
C ASN A 384 -40.06 18.11 -21.97
N LEU A 385 -41.08 17.58 -22.66
CA LEU A 385 -41.58 18.14 -23.91
C LEU A 385 -43.11 18.10 -24.02
N ALA A 386 -43.65 18.90 -24.94
CA ALA A 386 -45.05 18.91 -25.35
C ALA A 386 -45.15 18.65 -26.86
N HIS A 387 -45.89 17.63 -27.25
CA HIS A 387 -46.22 17.29 -28.64
C HIS A 387 -47.51 16.46 -28.63
N MET A 388 -48.44 16.71 -29.55
CA MET A 388 -49.73 16.00 -29.53
C MET A 388 -49.58 14.53 -29.98
N ASP A 389 -48.78 14.28 -31.01
CA ASP A 389 -48.44 12.94 -31.49
C ASP A 389 -46.96 12.64 -31.16
N LEU A 390 -46.68 11.98 -30.02
CA LEU A 390 -45.31 11.61 -29.61
C LEU A 390 -44.66 10.63 -30.61
N GLY A 391 -45.46 9.80 -31.29
CA GLY A 391 -45.03 8.85 -32.31
C GLY A 391 -44.46 9.45 -33.60
N ASP A 392 -44.50 10.78 -33.77
CA ASP A 392 -43.81 11.46 -34.86
C ASP A 392 -42.37 11.88 -34.51
N LEU A 393 -42.02 11.94 -33.22
CA LEU A 393 -40.75 12.47 -32.74
C LEU A 393 -39.60 11.45 -32.75
N ILE A 394 -38.41 11.94 -33.09
CA ILE A 394 -37.11 11.28 -32.94
C ILE A 394 -36.23 12.15 -32.04
N VAL A 395 -35.63 11.56 -31.02
CA VAL A 395 -34.73 12.23 -30.06
C VAL A 395 -33.38 11.52 -30.08
N THR A 396 -32.31 12.26 -30.36
CA THR A 396 -30.93 11.74 -30.32
C THR A 396 -30.03 12.57 -29.44
N LEU A 397 -29.08 11.92 -28.78
CA LEU A 397 -27.99 12.55 -28.05
C LEU A 397 -26.68 12.30 -28.81
N THR A 398 -25.90 13.36 -29.02
CA THR A 398 -24.57 13.31 -29.65
C THR A 398 -23.49 13.67 -28.63
N SER A 399 -22.46 12.83 -28.50
CA SER A 399 -21.33 13.06 -27.59
C SER A 399 -20.26 13.99 -28.19
N PRO A 400 -19.30 14.50 -27.39
CA PRO A 400 -18.16 15.28 -27.86
C PRO A 400 -17.26 14.53 -28.86
N LYS A 401 -17.31 13.19 -28.88
CA LYS A 401 -16.58 12.33 -29.84
C LYS A 401 -17.34 12.13 -31.17
N GLY A 402 -18.58 12.59 -31.26
CA GLY A 402 -19.45 12.42 -32.43
C GLY A 402 -20.28 11.12 -32.42
N THR A 403 -20.21 10.32 -31.36
CA THR A 403 -21.07 9.15 -31.16
C THR A 403 -22.52 9.61 -31.01
N VAL A 404 -23.48 8.86 -31.57
CA VAL A 404 -24.91 9.18 -31.52
C VAL A 404 -25.72 8.02 -30.94
N ALA A 405 -26.50 8.31 -29.90
CA ALA A 405 -27.53 7.43 -29.34
C ALA A 405 -28.93 7.95 -29.72
N THR A 406 -29.84 7.04 -30.08
CA THR A 406 -31.23 7.35 -30.42
C THR A 406 -32.13 7.03 -29.22
N LEU A 407 -32.35 8.02 -28.36
CA LEU A 407 -33.07 7.86 -27.10
C LEU A 407 -34.57 7.58 -27.31
N MET A 408 -35.15 8.16 -28.36
CA MET A 408 -36.53 7.89 -28.77
C MET A 408 -36.63 7.92 -30.30
N ASN A 409 -37.38 7.00 -30.86
CA ASN A 409 -37.60 6.88 -32.30
C ASN A 409 -39.04 6.47 -32.57
N ARG A 410 -39.91 7.46 -32.83
CA ARG A 410 -41.30 7.27 -33.26
C ARG A 410 -42.06 6.21 -32.43
N PRO A 411 -42.17 6.41 -31.10
CA PRO A 411 -42.70 5.40 -30.18
C PRO A 411 -44.04 4.84 -30.62
N GLY A 412 -44.18 3.51 -30.61
CA GLY A 412 -45.38 2.77 -31.00
C GLY A 412 -45.68 2.73 -32.50
N VAL A 413 -44.83 3.31 -33.37
CA VAL A 413 -45.04 3.28 -34.83
C VAL A 413 -44.70 1.91 -35.39
N THR A 414 -45.58 1.39 -36.24
CA THR A 414 -45.43 0.11 -36.94
C THR A 414 -45.94 0.23 -38.39
N GLY A 415 -45.80 -0.84 -39.18
CA GLY A 415 -46.43 -0.91 -40.51
C GLY A 415 -47.96 -0.89 -40.52
N SER A 416 -48.62 -0.86 -39.34
CA SER A 416 -50.08 -0.76 -39.19
C SER A 416 -50.54 0.41 -38.31
N ASN A 417 -49.69 0.89 -37.39
CA ASN A 417 -49.89 2.13 -36.63
C ASN A 417 -48.92 3.20 -37.13
N THR A 418 -49.36 4.10 -38.01
CA THR A 418 -48.50 5.16 -38.58
C THR A 418 -48.20 6.29 -37.60
N ASN A 419 -49.08 6.53 -36.62
CA ASN A 419 -49.04 7.70 -35.74
C ASN A 419 -48.39 7.40 -34.39
N GLY A 420 -48.22 6.13 -34.03
CA GLY A 420 -47.52 5.71 -32.82
C GLY A 420 -48.30 6.04 -31.54
N VAL A 421 -47.60 6.57 -30.55
CA VAL A 421 -48.15 7.06 -29.28
C VAL A 421 -48.68 8.49 -29.46
N THR A 422 -49.98 8.69 -29.24
CA THR A 422 -50.67 9.99 -29.38
C THR A 422 -51.23 10.53 -28.05
N SER A 423 -50.75 9.97 -26.93
CA SER A 423 -51.10 10.41 -25.58
C SER A 423 -50.06 9.91 -24.57
N PRO A 424 -49.68 10.68 -23.53
CA PRO A 424 -50.13 12.04 -23.23
C PRO A 424 -49.53 13.09 -24.19
N PRO A 425 -50.16 14.29 -24.33
CA PRO A 425 -49.65 15.38 -25.17
C PRO A 425 -48.42 16.11 -24.57
N THR A 426 -47.95 15.64 -23.41
CA THR A 426 -46.77 16.15 -22.69
C THR A 426 -46.04 14.96 -22.08
N LEU A 427 -44.76 14.80 -22.42
CA LEU A 427 -43.90 13.73 -21.90
C LEU A 427 -42.91 14.31 -20.91
N SER A 428 -42.85 13.73 -19.71
CA SER A 428 -41.75 13.90 -18.77
C SER A 428 -41.23 12.51 -18.40
N PHE A 429 -40.01 12.17 -18.81
CA PHE A 429 -39.47 10.81 -18.73
C PHE A 429 -37.93 10.83 -18.68
N GLU A 430 -37.32 9.89 -17.96
CA GLU A 430 -35.87 9.65 -17.92
C GLU A 430 -35.50 8.66 -19.04
N PHE A 431 -34.58 9.03 -19.93
CA PHE A 431 -34.03 8.17 -20.99
C PHE A 431 -32.56 7.86 -20.70
N SER A 432 -32.04 6.68 -21.07
CA SER A 432 -30.61 6.36 -20.91
C SER A 432 -29.96 5.76 -22.15
N ALA A 433 -28.63 5.81 -22.21
CA ALA A 433 -27.83 5.21 -23.27
C ALA A 433 -26.50 4.67 -22.77
N ASN A 434 -26.29 3.37 -22.98
CA ASN A 434 -25.03 2.67 -22.69
C ASN A 434 -24.02 2.83 -23.84
N THR A 435 -24.45 3.29 -25.02
CA THR A 435 -23.62 3.53 -26.22
C THR A 435 -22.30 4.28 -25.96
N PHE A 436 -22.27 5.17 -24.96
CA PHE A 436 -21.13 6.04 -24.66
C PHE A 436 -20.11 5.45 -23.68
N TRP A 437 -20.25 4.19 -23.27
CA TRP A 437 -19.41 3.57 -22.24
C TRP A 437 -17.90 3.63 -22.59
N GLY A 438 -17.09 4.15 -21.68
CA GLY A 438 -15.65 4.39 -21.87
C GLY A 438 -15.30 5.69 -22.61
N GLU A 439 -16.27 6.54 -22.96
CA GLU A 439 -16.00 7.88 -23.49
C GLU A 439 -15.66 8.89 -22.37
N SER A 440 -14.75 9.82 -22.65
CA SER A 440 -14.61 11.03 -21.82
C SER A 440 -15.84 11.93 -22.00
N ALA A 441 -16.39 12.38 -20.88
CA ALA A 441 -17.51 13.32 -20.78
C ALA A 441 -17.19 14.71 -21.35
N ASP A 442 -15.92 15.06 -21.58
CA ASP A 442 -15.50 16.44 -21.79
C ASP A 442 -15.79 16.96 -23.21
N GLY A 443 -16.43 18.13 -23.26
CA GLY A 443 -16.76 18.86 -24.48
C GLY A 443 -18.26 19.07 -24.67
N ASN A 444 -18.69 19.24 -25.93
CA ASN A 444 -20.05 19.62 -26.27
C ASN A 444 -20.96 18.40 -26.50
N TRP A 445 -21.94 18.21 -25.61
CA TRP A 445 -23.03 17.26 -25.79
C TRP A 445 -24.23 17.95 -26.45
N THR A 446 -24.84 17.32 -27.45
CA THR A 446 -25.96 17.92 -28.20
C THR A 446 -27.18 17.00 -28.25
N LEU A 447 -28.28 17.44 -27.64
CA LEU A 447 -29.60 16.87 -27.86
C LEU A 447 -30.17 17.40 -29.17
N THR A 448 -30.69 16.50 -30.01
CA THR A 448 -31.45 16.83 -31.22
C THR A 448 -32.84 16.24 -31.08
N VAL A 449 -33.88 17.07 -31.30
CA VAL A 449 -35.27 16.61 -31.39
C VAL A 449 -35.77 16.94 -32.79
N THR A 450 -36.24 15.92 -33.50
CA THR A 450 -36.78 16.02 -34.86
C THR A 450 -38.21 15.53 -34.86
N ASP A 451 -39.13 16.34 -35.36
CA ASP A 451 -40.40 15.83 -35.87
C ASP A 451 -40.14 15.24 -37.27
N ALA A 452 -40.50 13.97 -37.44
CA ALA A 452 -40.30 13.21 -38.66
C ALA A 452 -41.59 13.05 -39.49
N HIS A 453 -42.61 13.87 -39.26
CA HIS A 453 -43.88 13.87 -40.00
C HIS A 453 -44.31 15.30 -40.37
N GLY A 454 -45.14 15.45 -41.40
CA GLY A 454 -45.71 16.74 -41.81
C GLY A 454 -47.22 16.72 -41.71
N ASN A 455 -47.74 16.69 -40.48
CA ASN A 455 -49.18 16.69 -40.17
C ASN A 455 -49.70 18.06 -39.71
N ASN A 456 -48.85 19.10 -39.77
CA ASN A 456 -49.07 20.44 -39.25
C ASN A 456 -49.26 20.45 -37.71
N ILE A 457 -48.48 19.64 -37.00
CA ILE A 457 -48.39 19.65 -35.54
C ILE A 457 -46.99 20.17 -35.15
N ALA A 458 -46.95 21.16 -34.27
CA ALA A 458 -45.70 21.66 -33.70
C ALA A 458 -45.72 21.46 -32.18
N GLY A 459 -44.54 21.41 -31.57
CA GLY A 459 -44.39 21.23 -30.13
C GLY A 459 -43.34 22.13 -29.48
N ALA A 460 -42.99 21.77 -28.26
CA ALA A 460 -41.96 22.45 -27.48
C ALA A 460 -41.11 21.44 -26.70
N LEU A 461 -39.79 21.58 -26.81
CA LEU A 461 -38.86 21.05 -25.83
C LEU A 461 -38.86 22.04 -24.66
N ASN A 462 -39.52 21.70 -23.55
CA ASN A 462 -39.70 22.62 -22.41
C ASN A 462 -38.41 22.72 -21.59
N SER A 463 -37.82 21.58 -21.28
CA SER A 463 -36.52 21.48 -20.61
C SER A 463 -35.89 20.11 -20.85
N TRP A 464 -34.58 20.01 -20.69
CA TRP A 464 -33.89 18.72 -20.54
C TRP A 464 -32.74 18.82 -19.54
N THR A 465 -32.43 17.74 -18.85
CA THR A 465 -31.20 17.59 -18.04
C THR A 465 -30.36 16.48 -18.65
N LEU A 466 -29.09 16.78 -18.96
CA LEU A 466 -28.09 15.75 -19.19
C LEU A 466 -27.48 15.36 -17.85
N ARG A 467 -27.60 14.09 -17.46
CA ARG A 467 -26.79 13.47 -16.42
C ARG A 467 -25.77 12.51 -17.06
N LEU A 468 -24.53 12.56 -16.62
CA LEU A 468 -23.47 11.62 -17.00
C LEU A 468 -23.00 10.94 -15.73
N ASP A 469 -23.17 9.62 -15.69
CA ASP A 469 -22.83 8.74 -14.58
C ASP A 469 -21.62 7.88 -15.01
N GLY A 470 -20.59 7.77 -14.16
CA GLY A 470 -19.35 7.08 -14.53
C GLY A 470 -18.24 7.14 -13.49
N ASP A 471 -17.01 6.87 -13.93
CA ASP A 471 -15.80 6.97 -13.12
C ASP A 471 -15.14 8.35 -13.21
N ALA A 472 -14.53 8.81 -12.12
CA ALA A 472 -13.65 9.98 -12.16
C ALA A 472 -12.35 9.67 -12.93
N ALA A 473 -11.74 10.65 -13.62
CA ALA A 473 -10.49 10.44 -14.36
C ALA A 473 -9.31 10.00 -13.48
N ALA A 474 -9.11 8.69 -13.34
CA ALA A 474 -7.96 8.09 -12.67
C ALA A 474 -6.63 8.52 -13.31
N ALA A 475 -5.59 8.69 -12.49
CA ALA A 475 -4.24 9.03 -12.94
C ALA A 475 -3.59 7.84 -13.70
N THR A 476 -3.68 6.64 -13.13
CA THR A 476 -3.36 5.38 -13.81
C THR A 476 -4.46 5.05 -14.82
N LYS A 477 -4.09 4.57 -16.01
CA LYS A 477 -5.06 4.12 -17.02
C LYS A 477 -5.10 2.60 -17.14
N THR A 478 -6.28 2.01 -16.99
CA THR A 478 -6.50 0.60 -17.32
C THR A 478 -6.88 0.46 -18.79
N VAL A 479 -6.29 -0.51 -19.48
CA VAL A 479 -6.64 -0.90 -20.85
C VAL A 479 -6.94 -2.40 -20.90
N TYR A 480 -7.97 -2.76 -21.66
CA TYR A 480 -8.50 -4.11 -21.73
C TYR A 480 -8.29 -4.72 -23.12
N TYR A 481 -7.90 -6.00 -23.14
CA TYR A 481 -7.70 -6.77 -24.37
C TYR A 481 -8.43 -8.12 -24.33
N THR A 482 -9.05 -8.46 -25.45
CA THR A 482 -9.90 -9.64 -25.65
C THR A 482 -9.47 -10.38 -26.93
N ASP A 483 -10.00 -11.59 -27.15
CA ASP A 483 -9.73 -12.35 -28.38
C ASP A 483 -10.16 -11.60 -29.67
N GLU A 484 -11.09 -10.63 -29.58
CA GLU A 484 -11.50 -9.80 -30.72
C GLU A 484 -10.37 -8.89 -31.26
N PHE A 485 -9.28 -8.69 -30.51
CA PHE A 485 -8.08 -8.04 -31.05
C PHE A 485 -7.51 -8.79 -32.27
N ALA A 486 -7.76 -10.10 -32.39
CA ALA A 486 -7.39 -10.89 -33.57
C ALA A 486 -8.05 -10.43 -34.88
N THR A 487 -9.27 -9.87 -34.82
CA THR A 487 -10.00 -9.35 -35.98
C THR A 487 -9.89 -7.83 -36.10
N LEU A 488 -9.76 -7.13 -34.97
CA LEU A 488 -9.70 -5.67 -34.89
C LEU A 488 -8.30 -5.07 -35.04
N GLY A 489 -7.24 -5.88 -34.95
CA GLY A 489 -5.81 -5.49 -35.00
C GLY A 489 -5.33 -4.92 -36.34
N LEU A 490 -5.96 -3.85 -36.82
CA LEU A 490 -5.45 -2.92 -37.82
C LEU A 490 -4.43 -1.98 -37.17
N THR A 491 -3.51 -1.42 -37.95
CA THR A 491 -2.39 -0.58 -37.46
C THR A 491 -2.81 0.62 -36.60
N SER A 492 -4.05 1.09 -36.70
CA SER A 492 -4.61 2.16 -35.86
C SER A 492 -4.93 1.75 -34.41
N ARG A 493 -5.00 0.45 -34.10
CA ARG A 493 -5.22 -0.12 -32.75
C ARG A 493 -3.97 -0.80 -32.17
N GLN A 494 -2.86 -0.83 -32.91
CA GLN A 494 -1.63 -1.55 -32.54
C GLN A 494 -0.60 -0.66 -31.81
N LEU A 495 -1.05 0.43 -31.19
CA LEU A 495 -0.22 1.32 -30.38
C LEU A 495 -0.87 1.57 -29.02
N LEU A 496 -0.32 0.98 -27.96
CA LEU A 496 -0.68 1.30 -26.59
C LEU A 496 0.04 2.60 -26.19
N ASN A 497 -0.70 3.70 -26.08
CA ASN A 497 -0.17 5.01 -25.71
C ASN A 497 -1.07 5.72 -24.69
N THR A 498 -0.67 5.65 -23.42
CA THR A 498 -1.36 6.34 -22.31
C THR A 498 -0.59 7.56 -21.80
N GLY A 499 0.73 7.58 -22.01
CA GLY A 499 1.63 8.64 -21.54
C GLY A 499 1.93 8.61 -20.03
N GLY A 500 1.67 7.49 -19.35
CA GLY A 500 1.96 7.35 -17.92
C GLY A 500 1.74 5.93 -17.38
N ALA A 501 1.52 5.84 -16.06
CA ALA A 501 1.25 4.58 -15.37
C ALA A 501 0.00 3.88 -15.93
N THR A 502 0.14 2.59 -16.22
CA THR A 502 -0.85 1.81 -16.97
C THR A 502 -1.05 0.45 -16.33
N VAL A 503 -2.30 0.00 -16.30
CA VAL A 503 -2.69 -1.39 -16.06
C VAL A 503 -3.11 -2.00 -17.39
N VAL A 504 -2.51 -3.13 -17.76
CA VAL A 504 -2.92 -3.89 -18.94
C VAL A 504 -3.66 -5.14 -18.48
N ASN A 505 -4.96 -5.22 -18.69
CA ASN A 505 -5.76 -6.42 -18.40
C ASN A 505 -6.14 -7.13 -19.71
N ALA A 506 -5.41 -8.20 -20.01
CA ALA A 506 -5.66 -9.13 -21.10
C ALA A 506 -6.26 -10.46 -20.60
N ALA A 507 -6.82 -10.51 -19.38
CA ALA A 507 -7.37 -11.73 -18.80
C ALA A 507 -8.56 -12.30 -19.59
N ALA A 508 -9.25 -11.47 -20.37
CA ALA A 508 -10.32 -11.92 -21.27
C ALA A 508 -9.82 -12.83 -22.42
N LEU A 509 -8.52 -12.91 -22.72
CA LEU A 509 -7.96 -13.82 -23.74
C LEU A 509 -8.22 -15.30 -23.41
N SER A 510 -8.48 -16.12 -24.42
CA SER A 510 -8.65 -17.59 -24.29
C SER A 510 -7.44 -18.41 -24.75
N GLY A 511 -6.38 -17.76 -25.22
CA GLY A 511 -5.15 -18.39 -25.69
C GLY A 511 -3.95 -17.47 -25.58
N ASN A 512 -2.76 -18.01 -25.90
CA ASN A 512 -1.49 -17.45 -25.46
C ASN A 512 -1.25 -15.99 -25.88
N ALA A 513 -0.77 -15.20 -24.94
CA ALA A 513 -0.20 -13.88 -25.11
C ALA A 513 1.34 -13.90 -25.05
N THR A 514 1.95 -12.82 -25.52
CA THR A 514 3.37 -12.52 -25.26
C THR A 514 3.50 -11.05 -24.92
N PHE A 515 4.23 -10.72 -23.86
CA PHE A 515 4.55 -9.34 -23.50
C PHE A 515 6.07 -9.24 -23.32
N ASP A 516 6.71 -8.35 -24.06
CA ASP A 516 8.12 -8.01 -23.92
C ASP A 516 8.21 -6.52 -23.60
N LEU A 517 8.03 -6.21 -22.32
CA LEU A 517 7.93 -4.84 -21.83
C LEU A 517 9.30 -4.13 -21.91
N ALA A 518 10.40 -4.85 -21.64
CA ALA A 518 11.76 -4.38 -21.89
C ALA A 518 11.96 -3.86 -23.32
N HIS A 519 11.44 -4.57 -24.34
CA HIS A 519 11.51 -4.14 -25.75
C HIS A 519 10.25 -3.40 -26.24
N ASN A 520 9.36 -2.97 -25.33
CA ASN A 520 8.15 -2.19 -25.62
C ASN A 520 7.21 -2.83 -26.68
N SER A 521 7.04 -4.16 -26.63
CA SER A 521 6.23 -4.90 -27.60
C SER A 521 5.39 -6.02 -26.98
N ALA A 522 4.33 -6.43 -27.66
CA ALA A 522 3.49 -7.55 -27.24
C ALA A 522 2.88 -8.27 -28.45
N ILE A 523 2.40 -9.49 -28.24
CA ILE A 523 1.55 -10.26 -29.15
C ILE A 523 0.28 -10.62 -28.38
N ILE A 524 -0.85 -10.05 -28.79
CA ILE A 524 -2.17 -10.25 -28.19
C ILE A 524 -3.07 -10.91 -29.23
N ALA A 525 -3.73 -12.01 -28.89
CA ALA A 525 -4.60 -12.76 -29.82
C ALA A 525 -3.96 -13.02 -31.21
N GLY A 526 -2.65 -13.30 -31.24
CA GLY A 526 -1.87 -13.50 -32.47
C GLY A 526 -1.59 -12.25 -33.32
N LYS A 527 -1.77 -11.03 -32.77
CA LYS A 527 -1.45 -9.75 -33.43
C LYS A 527 -0.41 -8.96 -32.63
N PRO A 528 0.55 -8.29 -33.30
CA PRO A 528 1.49 -7.42 -32.60
C PRO A 528 0.81 -6.17 -32.04
N LEU A 529 1.32 -5.70 -30.91
CA LEU A 529 1.01 -4.43 -30.26
C LEU A 529 2.34 -3.76 -29.90
N THR A 530 2.50 -2.48 -30.21
CA THR A 530 3.65 -1.67 -29.78
C THR A 530 3.27 -0.84 -28.55
N VAL A 531 4.12 -0.81 -27.53
CA VAL A 531 4.00 0.10 -26.39
C VAL A 531 4.71 1.41 -26.75
N ALA A 532 4.03 2.55 -26.54
CA ALA A 532 4.58 3.85 -26.86
C ALA A 532 5.56 4.33 -25.77
N ALA A 533 6.70 4.89 -26.19
CA ALA A 533 7.67 5.50 -25.27
C ALA A 533 7.00 6.55 -24.38
N GLY A 534 7.09 6.35 -23.05
CA GLY A 534 6.38 7.14 -22.03
C GLY A 534 5.14 6.45 -21.44
N THR A 535 4.72 5.30 -21.97
CA THR A 535 3.77 4.40 -21.30
C THR A 535 4.53 3.47 -20.36
N VAL A 536 4.14 3.41 -19.09
CA VAL A 536 4.74 2.54 -18.07
C VAL A 536 3.71 1.51 -17.63
N VAL A 537 3.94 0.24 -17.96
CA VAL A 537 3.07 -0.87 -17.51
C VAL A 537 3.45 -1.21 -16.08
N THR A 538 2.52 -0.98 -15.16
CA THR A 538 2.69 -1.16 -13.70
C THR A 538 1.99 -2.40 -13.18
N GLN A 539 0.93 -2.84 -13.87
CA GLN A 539 0.28 -4.13 -13.64
C GLN A 539 -0.04 -4.77 -14.99
N LEU A 540 0.13 -6.08 -15.09
CA LEU A 540 -0.16 -6.90 -16.26
C LEU A 540 -0.94 -8.15 -15.85
N PHE A 541 -2.17 -8.27 -16.33
CA PHE A 541 -3.01 -9.46 -16.18
C PHE A 541 -3.15 -10.14 -17.54
N THR A 542 -2.98 -11.46 -17.61
CA THR A 542 -3.17 -12.22 -18.86
C THR A 542 -4.14 -13.40 -18.67
N GLY A 543 -4.39 -14.18 -19.74
CA GLY A 543 -5.44 -15.21 -19.75
C GLY A 543 -5.01 -16.53 -19.11
N ASP A 544 -5.84 -17.57 -19.24
CA ASP A 544 -5.41 -18.96 -18.92
C ASP A 544 -4.57 -19.57 -20.08
N GLY A 545 -3.83 -18.75 -20.83
CA GLY A 545 -2.92 -19.18 -21.89
C GLY A 545 -1.56 -19.58 -21.34
N ASN A 546 -0.74 -20.31 -22.10
CA ASN A 546 0.66 -20.53 -21.73
C ASN A 546 1.47 -19.29 -22.17
N ASP A 547 1.42 -18.24 -21.35
CA ASP A 547 1.87 -16.91 -21.74
C ASP A 547 3.38 -16.74 -21.53
N THR A 548 3.97 -15.80 -22.28
CA THR A 548 5.41 -15.51 -22.22
C THR A 548 5.62 -14.03 -21.92
N ILE A 549 6.24 -13.72 -20.78
CA ILE A 549 6.33 -12.36 -20.25
C ILE A 549 7.79 -12.03 -19.93
N THR A 550 8.30 -10.95 -20.52
CA THR A 550 9.50 -10.24 -20.07
C THR A 550 9.06 -8.92 -19.45
N ALA A 551 9.36 -8.70 -18.18
CA ALA A 551 9.05 -7.47 -17.46
C ALA A 551 9.90 -6.27 -17.95
N SER A 552 9.82 -5.15 -17.26
CA SER A 552 10.61 -3.94 -17.55
C SER A 552 11.59 -3.65 -16.41
N ASP A 553 12.50 -2.69 -16.58
CA ASP A 553 13.36 -2.23 -15.48
C ASP A 553 12.60 -1.47 -14.37
N VAL A 554 11.30 -1.21 -14.56
CA VAL A 554 10.36 -0.79 -13.52
C VAL A 554 9.58 -2.02 -13.05
N GLY A 555 9.49 -2.22 -11.73
CA GLY A 555 8.77 -3.33 -11.12
C GLY A 555 7.29 -3.38 -11.49
N VAL A 556 6.80 -4.57 -11.83
CA VAL A 556 5.48 -4.85 -12.37
C VAL A 556 4.75 -5.87 -11.50
N TRP A 557 3.48 -5.63 -11.22
CA TRP A 557 2.58 -6.67 -10.71
C TRP A 557 2.07 -7.52 -11.88
N ILE A 558 2.50 -8.78 -11.97
CA ILE A 558 2.18 -9.70 -13.06
C ILE A 558 1.28 -10.82 -12.54
N ASP A 559 0.17 -11.06 -13.23
CA ASP A 559 -0.77 -12.14 -12.94
C ASP A 559 -1.07 -12.88 -14.26
N ALA A 560 -0.41 -14.01 -14.46
CA ALA A 560 -0.39 -14.73 -15.74
C ALA A 560 -1.49 -15.80 -15.86
N GLY A 561 -2.59 -15.66 -15.11
CA GLY A 561 -3.68 -16.64 -15.12
C GLY A 561 -3.23 -18.05 -14.70
N ARG A 562 -3.90 -19.09 -15.21
CA ARG A 562 -3.68 -20.50 -14.80
C ARG A 562 -2.89 -21.36 -15.77
N GLY A 563 -2.28 -20.77 -16.81
CA GLY A 563 -1.48 -21.52 -17.78
C GLY A 563 -0.22 -22.16 -17.18
N ALA A 564 0.60 -22.73 -18.06
CA ALA A 564 2.00 -23.01 -17.76
C ALA A 564 2.84 -21.87 -18.36
N ASN A 565 3.03 -20.80 -17.59
CA ASN A 565 3.61 -19.56 -18.08
C ASN A 565 5.14 -19.57 -18.04
N THR A 566 5.77 -18.70 -18.83
CA THR A 566 7.20 -18.41 -18.74
C THR A 566 7.38 -16.91 -18.51
N ILE A 567 7.77 -16.55 -17.30
CA ILE A 567 7.92 -15.17 -16.85
C ILE A 567 9.40 -14.91 -16.54
N LYS A 568 9.92 -13.82 -17.07
CA LYS A 568 11.21 -13.26 -16.70
C LYS A 568 11.02 -11.83 -16.21
N GLY A 569 11.38 -11.57 -14.96
CA GLY A 569 11.42 -10.25 -14.37
C GLY A 569 12.59 -9.39 -14.89
N GLY A 570 12.63 -8.16 -14.41
CA GLY A 570 13.49 -7.10 -14.92
C GLY A 570 14.68 -6.74 -14.04
N SER A 571 14.84 -5.43 -13.84
CA SER A 571 15.81 -4.81 -12.90
C SER A 571 15.13 -4.07 -11.74
N GLY A 572 13.82 -4.26 -11.58
CA GLY A 572 12.99 -3.64 -10.55
C GLY A 572 12.25 -4.72 -9.76
N ALA A 573 11.81 -4.39 -8.54
CA ALA A 573 11.11 -5.33 -7.66
C ALA A 573 9.75 -5.75 -8.27
N ASP A 574 9.72 -6.94 -8.88
CA ASP A 574 8.56 -7.51 -9.54
C ASP A 574 7.68 -8.31 -8.55
N THR A 575 6.40 -8.47 -8.85
CA THR A 575 5.49 -9.30 -8.05
C THR A 575 4.65 -10.20 -8.94
N PHE A 576 4.76 -11.52 -8.75
CA PHE A 576 4.14 -12.54 -9.58
C PHE A 576 3.01 -13.26 -8.83
N VAL A 577 1.77 -13.15 -9.29
CA VAL A 577 0.64 -13.93 -8.74
C VAL A 577 0.61 -15.29 -9.42
N VAL A 578 0.76 -16.36 -8.63
CA VAL A 578 0.88 -17.73 -9.14
C VAL A 578 -0.44 -18.48 -8.96
N ARG A 579 -1.24 -18.57 -10.04
CA ARG A 579 -2.52 -19.29 -10.07
C ARG A 579 -2.47 -20.63 -10.82
N GLY A 580 -1.41 -20.87 -11.59
CA GLY A 580 -1.30 -21.96 -12.56
C GLY A 580 -0.53 -23.19 -12.09
N SER A 581 -0.39 -24.16 -13.00
CA SER A 581 0.41 -25.36 -12.77
C SER A 581 1.36 -25.59 -13.94
N GLY A 582 2.66 -25.33 -13.70
CA GLY A 582 3.72 -25.43 -14.70
C GLY A 582 4.45 -24.11 -14.95
N ASP A 583 4.19 -23.08 -14.15
CA ASP A 583 4.83 -21.77 -14.28
C ASP A 583 6.34 -21.85 -14.07
N VAL A 584 7.09 -21.12 -14.88
CA VAL A 584 8.55 -20.93 -14.77
C VAL A 584 8.80 -19.43 -14.63
N ILE A 585 9.32 -19.01 -13.48
CA ILE A 585 9.49 -17.61 -13.10
C ILE A 585 10.96 -17.39 -12.71
N ASP A 586 11.62 -16.47 -13.42
CA ASP A 586 12.96 -15.98 -13.13
C ASP A 586 12.84 -14.49 -12.78
N GLY A 587 12.88 -14.10 -11.50
CA GLY A 587 12.63 -12.71 -11.08
C GLY A 587 13.68 -11.72 -11.60
N GLY A 588 14.90 -12.20 -11.86
CA GLY A 588 15.95 -11.42 -12.49
C GLY A 588 16.80 -10.67 -11.48
N ALA A 589 16.54 -9.39 -11.29
CA ALA A 589 17.26 -8.54 -10.34
C ALA A 589 16.32 -7.52 -9.68
N GLY A 590 15.99 -7.75 -8.42
CA GLY A 590 15.11 -6.89 -7.65
C GLY A 590 15.07 -7.28 -6.18
N ASN A 591 13.86 -7.33 -5.65
CA ASN A 591 13.52 -8.01 -4.39
C ASN A 591 12.14 -8.62 -4.63
N ASP A 592 12.15 -9.78 -5.26
CA ASP A 592 11.03 -10.21 -6.08
C ASP A 592 10.10 -11.13 -5.29
N THR A 593 8.80 -10.96 -5.52
CA THR A 593 7.76 -11.60 -4.69
C THR A 593 6.85 -12.52 -5.50
N ALA A 594 6.80 -13.81 -5.16
CA ALA A 594 5.77 -14.72 -5.66
C ALA A 594 4.60 -14.82 -4.67
N VAL A 595 3.37 -14.60 -5.13
CA VAL A 595 2.14 -14.53 -4.31
C VAL A 595 1.25 -15.75 -4.57
N PHE A 596 0.83 -16.39 -3.48
CA PHE A 596 0.01 -17.61 -3.46
C PHE A 596 -1.26 -17.38 -2.63
N THR A 597 -2.39 -17.90 -3.12
CA THR A 597 -3.72 -17.68 -2.51
C THR A 597 -4.03 -18.61 -1.34
N GLY A 598 -3.37 -19.77 -1.25
CA GLY A 598 -3.49 -20.70 -0.12
C GLY A 598 -2.69 -20.28 1.11
N LYS A 599 -2.62 -21.16 2.11
CA LYS A 599 -1.78 -21.01 3.30
C LYS A 599 -0.42 -21.67 3.07
N PHE A 600 0.62 -21.24 3.76
CA PHE A 600 1.96 -21.84 3.65
C PHE A 600 1.94 -23.36 3.80
N ALA A 601 1.14 -23.88 4.74
CA ALA A 601 1.00 -25.32 4.99
C ALA A 601 0.31 -26.12 3.86
N ASP A 602 -0.33 -25.46 2.89
CA ASP A 602 -0.96 -26.10 1.73
C ASP A 602 0.07 -26.41 0.61
N TYR A 603 1.32 -25.96 0.76
CA TYR A 603 2.38 -26.06 -0.25
C TYR A 603 3.61 -26.84 0.24
N THR A 604 4.21 -27.59 -0.67
CA THR A 604 5.54 -28.19 -0.54
C THR A 604 6.54 -27.35 -1.30
N ILE A 605 7.55 -26.82 -0.60
CA ILE A 605 8.66 -26.03 -1.15
C ILE A 605 9.94 -26.88 -1.09
N THR A 606 10.71 -26.91 -2.18
CA THR A 606 11.97 -27.67 -2.28
C THR A 606 13.03 -26.88 -3.04
N ALA A 607 14.29 -26.92 -2.60
CA ALA A 607 15.38 -26.20 -3.26
C ALA A 607 15.70 -26.79 -4.64
N ALA A 608 15.91 -25.91 -5.63
CA ALA A 608 16.16 -26.27 -7.02
C ALA A 608 17.10 -25.25 -7.69
N GLY A 609 18.39 -25.61 -7.83
CA GLY A 609 19.39 -24.74 -8.44
C GLY A 609 19.65 -23.48 -7.61
N THR A 610 19.39 -22.31 -8.18
CA THR A 610 19.48 -21.00 -7.52
C THR A 610 18.13 -20.51 -6.96
N GLY A 611 17.12 -21.38 -6.85
CA GLY A 611 15.81 -21.04 -6.30
C GLY A 611 15.04 -22.25 -5.79
N VAL A 612 13.73 -22.30 -6.04
CA VAL A 612 12.81 -23.30 -5.46
C VAL A 612 11.79 -23.85 -6.46
N LEU A 613 11.45 -25.13 -6.29
CA LEU A 613 10.23 -25.74 -6.80
C LEU A 613 9.16 -25.70 -5.71
N ILE A 614 8.00 -25.13 -6.03
CA ILE A 614 6.82 -25.10 -5.16
C ILE A 614 5.65 -25.87 -5.81
N SER A 615 4.91 -26.64 -5.02
CA SER A 615 3.68 -27.31 -5.47
C SER A 615 2.69 -27.53 -4.32
N GLY A 616 1.41 -27.32 -4.57
CA GLY A 616 0.37 -27.40 -3.53
C GLY A 616 -0.91 -26.66 -3.94
N ASN A 617 -2.04 -26.99 -3.29
CA ASN A 617 -3.34 -26.37 -3.56
C ASN A 617 -3.75 -26.25 -5.05
N GLY A 618 -3.35 -27.22 -5.89
CA GLY A 618 -3.58 -27.20 -7.35
C GLY A 618 -2.59 -26.36 -8.17
N VAL A 619 -1.71 -25.61 -7.52
CA VAL A 619 -0.66 -24.76 -8.12
C VAL A 619 0.69 -25.49 -8.15
N SER A 620 1.53 -25.18 -9.13
CA SER A 620 2.96 -25.56 -9.11
C SER A 620 3.83 -24.65 -9.98
N ALA A 621 4.96 -24.19 -9.44
CA ALA A 621 5.89 -23.30 -10.13
C ALA A 621 7.37 -23.66 -9.88
N THR A 622 8.22 -23.28 -10.83
CA THR A 622 9.69 -23.22 -10.69
C THR A 622 10.06 -21.75 -10.56
N LEU A 623 10.70 -21.38 -9.45
CA LEU A 623 11.10 -20.00 -9.14
C LEU A 623 12.64 -19.92 -9.06
N ALA A 624 13.24 -18.93 -9.71
CA ALA A 624 14.65 -18.56 -9.59
C ALA A 624 14.76 -17.04 -9.39
N HIS A 625 15.73 -16.60 -8.56
CA HIS A 625 15.91 -15.18 -8.22
C HIS A 625 14.57 -14.54 -7.77
N VAL A 626 13.95 -15.16 -6.76
CA VAL A 626 12.74 -14.67 -6.09
C VAL A 626 13.03 -14.76 -4.59
N GLU A 627 13.09 -13.63 -3.92
CA GLU A 627 13.49 -13.51 -2.52
C GLU A 627 12.34 -13.84 -1.58
N THR A 628 11.11 -13.54 -1.98
CA THR A 628 9.94 -13.52 -1.11
C THR A 628 8.81 -14.41 -1.65
N LEU A 629 8.31 -15.33 -0.83
CA LEU A 629 7.07 -16.07 -1.10
C LEU A 629 5.99 -15.57 -0.13
N LYS A 630 4.88 -15.04 -0.66
CA LYS A 630 3.77 -14.51 0.13
C LYS A 630 2.57 -15.44 0.05
N PHE A 631 2.10 -15.92 1.20
CA PHE A 631 0.90 -16.74 1.35
C PHE A 631 -0.21 -15.95 2.05
N SER A 632 -1.42 -16.52 2.13
CA SER A 632 -2.55 -15.88 2.82
C SER A 632 -2.38 -15.73 4.33
N ASP A 633 -1.46 -16.47 4.96
CA ASP A 633 -1.24 -16.51 6.41
C ASP A 633 0.18 -16.15 6.87
N THR A 634 1.17 -16.14 5.99
CA THR A 634 2.56 -15.76 6.32
C THR A 634 3.36 -15.37 5.07
N VAL A 635 4.49 -14.70 5.29
CA VAL A 635 5.58 -14.57 4.31
C VAL A 635 6.66 -15.62 4.61
N TYR A 636 7.38 -16.07 3.59
CA TYR A 636 8.54 -16.95 3.68
C TYR A 636 9.66 -16.41 2.78
N ASN A 637 10.83 -16.16 3.35
CA ASN A 637 11.99 -15.67 2.61
C ASN A 637 12.78 -16.86 2.04
N VAL A 638 13.07 -16.83 0.74
CA VAL A 638 13.81 -17.89 0.04
C VAL A 638 15.30 -17.77 0.38
N PRO A 639 15.96 -18.82 0.92
CA PRO A 639 17.39 -18.78 1.19
C PRO A 639 18.21 -18.69 -0.10
N GLN A 640 18.79 -17.53 -0.38
CA GLN A 640 19.63 -17.31 -1.55
C GLN A 640 21.04 -17.90 -1.37
N PRO A 641 21.67 -18.44 -2.44
CA PRO A 641 23.03 -18.96 -2.36
C PRO A 641 24.06 -17.83 -2.26
N THR A 642 24.66 -17.65 -1.08
CA THR A 642 25.66 -16.60 -0.84
C THR A 642 27.00 -16.88 -1.52
N THR A 643 27.65 -15.82 -2.02
CA THR A 643 29.08 -15.86 -2.37
C THR A 643 29.92 -15.73 -1.10
N PRO A 644 30.90 -16.62 -0.83
CA PRO A 644 31.76 -16.49 0.35
C PRO A 644 32.61 -15.21 0.33
N PRO A 645 33.06 -14.70 1.50
CA PRO A 645 33.93 -13.53 1.59
C PRO A 645 35.32 -13.78 0.98
N ILE A 646 36.04 -12.72 0.64
CA ILE A 646 37.39 -12.80 0.06
C ILE A 646 38.40 -12.33 1.09
N ALA A 647 39.26 -13.26 1.54
CA ALA A 647 40.35 -12.98 2.46
C ALA A 647 41.66 -12.65 1.73
N LEU A 648 42.35 -11.57 2.11
CA LEU A 648 43.65 -11.16 1.58
C LEU A 648 44.77 -11.23 2.64
N ALA A 649 46.03 -11.29 2.19
CA ALA A 649 47.17 -11.55 3.07
C ALA A 649 47.73 -10.29 3.72
N ASP A 650 48.01 -10.37 5.03
CA ASP A 650 48.47 -9.27 5.87
C ASP A 650 50.00 -9.24 6.06
N ALA A 651 50.52 -8.05 6.33
CA ALA A 651 51.87 -7.82 6.79
C ALA A 651 51.88 -6.77 7.92
N VAL A 652 52.37 -7.17 9.10
CA VAL A 652 52.51 -6.29 10.27
C VAL A 652 53.93 -6.35 10.83
N ALA A 653 54.32 -5.31 11.58
CA ALA A 653 55.61 -5.24 12.24
C ALA A 653 55.44 -4.83 13.71
N THR A 654 56.30 -5.36 14.57
CA THR A 654 56.41 -4.98 15.98
C THR A 654 57.87 -5.06 16.43
N THR A 655 58.15 -4.75 17.68
CA THR A 655 59.44 -5.03 18.32
C THR A 655 59.33 -6.17 19.34
N GLN A 656 60.48 -6.70 19.76
CA GLN A 656 60.60 -7.65 20.88
C GLN A 656 59.76 -7.19 22.10
N GLU A 657 59.14 -8.15 22.80
CA GLU A 657 58.11 -8.01 23.86
C GLU A 657 56.83 -7.20 23.55
N ALA A 658 56.85 -6.32 22.56
CA ALA A 658 55.74 -5.42 22.25
C ALA A 658 54.62 -6.16 21.49
N PRO A 659 53.39 -6.24 22.04
CA PRO A 659 52.24 -6.69 21.28
C PRO A 659 51.85 -5.67 20.22
N VAL A 660 51.43 -6.15 19.05
CA VAL A 660 50.81 -5.32 18.00
C VAL A 660 49.38 -5.77 17.78
N THR A 661 48.44 -4.83 17.89
CA THR A 661 47.03 -5.03 17.53
C THR A 661 46.77 -4.42 16.16
N PHE A 662 46.06 -5.14 15.29
CA PHE A 662 45.69 -4.69 13.96
C PHE A 662 44.32 -5.24 13.56
N ALA A 663 43.64 -4.57 12.64
CA ALA A 663 42.40 -5.06 12.03
C ALA A 663 42.75 -5.81 10.74
N PRO A 664 42.68 -7.16 10.71
CA PRO A 664 42.95 -7.92 9.48
C PRO A 664 41.91 -7.61 8.39
N LEU A 665 40.64 -7.49 8.79
CA LEU A 665 39.48 -7.26 7.92
C LEU A 665 39.52 -5.95 7.11
N ALA A 666 40.55 -5.10 7.28
CA ALA A 666 40.70 -3.82 6.62
C ALA A 666 41.11 -3.90 5.14
N ASN A 667 41.56 -5.06 4.65
CA ASN A 667 41.85 -5.30 3.23
C ASN A 667 40.95 -6.38 2.58
N ASP A 668 40.09 -7.01 3.38
CA ASP A 668 39.19 -8.08 2.96
C ASP A 668 37.94 -7.54 2.25
N THR A 669 37.20 -8.41 1.54
CA THR A 669 35.94 -8.04 0.87
C THR A 669 34.78 -8.89 1.38
N PRO A 670 33.71 -8.27 1.91
CA PRO A 670 32.55 -8.99 2.44
C PRO A 670 31.71 -9.62 1.33
N THR A 671 30.96 -10.65 1.70
CA THR A 671 29.77 -11.07 0.96
C THR A 671 28.79 -9.89 0.88
N PRO A 672 28.18 -9.60 -0.29
CA PRO A 672 27.21 -8.50 -0.41
C PRO A 672 26.08 -8.63 0.62
N GLY A 673 25.87 -7.58 1.43
CA GLY A 673 24.85 -7.56 2.48
C GLY A 673 25.23 -8.25 3.81
N ALA A 674 26.49 -8.69 3.99
CA ALA A 674 26.92 -9.42 5.19
C ALA A 674 28.01 -8.69 5.99
N THR A 675 28.12 -8.98 7.29
CA THR A 675 29.21 -8.51 8.16
C THR A 675 30.32 -9.55 8.25
N MET A 676 31.57 -9.13 8.09
CA MET A 676 32.73 -10.00 8.29
C MET A 676 33.16 -10.02 9.75
N HIS A 677 33.43 -11.22 10.26
CA HIS A 677 34.01 -11.47 11.57
C HIS A 677 35.21 -12.43 11.44
N VAL A 678 36.21 -12.29 12.31
CA VAL A 678 37.32 -13.25 12.38
C VAL A 678 36.84 -14.50 13.14
N GLY A 679 36.89 -15.64 12.46
CA GLY A 679 36.63 -16.96 13.02
C GLY A 679 37.85 -17.51 13.76
N SER A 680 38.38 -18.63 13.28
CA SER A 680 39.57 -19.29 13.86
C SER A 680 40.89 -18.65 13.44
N THR A 681 41.88 -18.66 14.33
CA THR A 681 43.29 -18.38 14.03
C THR A 681 44.15 -19.63 14.20
N SER A 682 45.26 -19.73 13.47
CA SER A 682 46.31 -20.72 13.78
C SER A 682 47.23 -20.21 14.89
N ALA A 683 47.98 -21.12 15.50
CA ALA A 683 49.16 -20.72 16.25
C ALA A 683 50.21 -20.09 15.31
N ALA A 684 51.00 -19.15 15.84
CA ALA A 684 52.25 -18.70 15.24
C ALA A 684 53.43 -19.52 15.79
N ALA A 685 54.59 -19.50 15.14
CA ALA A 685 55.75 -20.28 15.58
C ALA A 685 56.54 -19.59 16.70
N HIS A 686 56.53 -18.25 16.71
CA HIS A 686 57.35 -17.42 17.60
C HIS A 686 56.56 -16.32 18.31
N GLY A 687 55.23 -16.47 18.42
CA GLY A 687 54.36 -15.58 19.18
C GLY A 687 53.03 -16.23 19.58
N THR A 688 52.19 -15.43 20.22
CA THR A 688 50.84 -15.81 20.66
C THR A 688 49.82 -14.87 20.03
N ILE A 689 48.69 -15.44 19.58
CA ILE A 689 47.60 -14.69 18.95
C ILE A 689 46.44 -14.60 19.92
N ILE A 690 45.93 -13.38 20.12
CA ILE A 690 44.66 -13.12 20.81
C ILE A 690 43.70 -12.55 19.76
N LYS A 691 42.52 -13.17 19.61
CA LYS A 691 41.40 -12.54 18.92
C LYS A 691 40.64 -11.68 19.93
N ASN A 692 40.48 -10.40 19.62
CA ASN A 692 39.75 -9.46 20.46
C ASN A 692 38.24 -9.50 20.13
N ALA A 693 37.44 -8.80 20.95
CA ALA A 693 35.99 -8.75 20.80
C ALA A 693 35.51 -7.87 19.62
N ASP A 694 36.38 -6.99 19.13
CA ASP A 694 36.19 -6.06 18.00
C ASP A 694 36.73 -6.61 16.67
N ASP A 695 36.91 -7.94 16.58
CA ASP A 695 37.53 -8.66 15.46
C ASP A 695 38.97 -8.24 15.10
N THR A 696 39.61 -7.38 15.89
CA THR A 696 41.06 -7.14 15.77
C THR A 696 41.86 -8.34 16.29
N LEU A 697 43.08 -8.48 15.78
CA LEU A 697 44.04 -9.49 16.22
C LEU A 697 45.22 -8.83 16.91
N THR A 698 45.55 -9.30 18.11
CA THR A 698 46.77 -8.95 18.81
C THR A 698 47.79 -10.08 18.67
N TYR A 699 48.87 -9.82 17.93
CA TYR A 699 50.07 -10.66 17.96
C TYR A 699 50.98 -10.19 19.09
N ARG A 700 51.36 -11.08 20.01
CA ARG A 700 52.42 -10.83 20.99
C ARG A 700 53.61 -11.77 20.73
N PRO A 701 54.82 -11.27 20.43
CA PRO A 701 55.99 -12.11 20.23
C PRO A 701 56.35 -12.90 21.50
N ASN A 702 56.96 -14.07 21.30
CA ASN A 702 57.56 -14.85 22.38
C ASN A 702 58.76 -14.11 22.96
N ALA A 703 59.00 -14.35 24.25
CA ALA A 703 60.00 -13.59 24.98
C ALA A 703 61.40 -13.70 24.35
N GLY A 704 62.07 -12.57 24.14
CA GLY A 704 63.38 -12.48 23.51
C GLY A 704 63.41 -12.62 21.98
N TYR A 705 62.29 -12.90 21.30
CA TYR A 705 62.30 -13.18 19.85
C TYR A 705 62.55 -11.92 18.98
N VAL A 706 63.36 -12.10 17.93
CA VAL A 706 63.62 -11.15 16.84
C VAL A 706 63.73 -11.96 15.54
N GLY A 707 62.95 -11.62 14.52
CA GLY A 707 62.84 -12.42 13.30
C GLY A 707 61.49 -12.28 12.59
N ALA A 708 61.23 -13.15 11.61
CA ALA A 708 59.96 -13.20 10.87
C ALA A 708 59.15 -14.43 11.28
N ASP A 709 57.87 -14.21 11.58
CA ASP A 709 56.90 -15.22 12.03
C ASP A 709 55.61 -15.12 11.18
N SER A 710 54.75 -16.13 11.23
CA SER A 710 53.47 -16.11 10.50
C SER A 710 52.41 -17.02 11.09
N PHE A 711 51.16 -16.71 10.78
CA PHE A 711 49.98 -17.50 11.16
C PHE A 711 48.84 -17.25 10.16
N THR A 712 47.73 -18.00 10.25
CA THR A 712 46.54 -17.79 9.41
C THR A 712 45.33 -17.38 10.24
N TYR A 713 44.39 -16.66 9.63
CA TYR A 713 43.06 -16.41 10.19
C TYR A 713 41.98 -16.76 9.17
N THR A 714 40.82 -17.13 9.68
CA THR A 714 39.60 -17.41 8.91
C THR A 714 38.62 -16.26 9.08
N ILE A 715 37.95 -15.86 7.99
CA ILE A 715 36.80 -14.93 8.02
C ILE A 715 35.52 -15.76 7.97
N VAL A 716 34.49 -15.32 8.68
CA VAL A 716 33.10 -15.80 8.55
C VAL A 716 32.17 -14.61 8.28
N ASP A 717 31.12 -14.82 7.50
CA ASP A 717 30.18 -13.78 7.03
C ASP A 717 28.83 -13.75 7.80
N GLY A 718 28.67 -14.60 8.82
CA GLY A 718 27.39 -14.80 9.53
C GLY A 718 26.30 -15.55 8.75
N LEU A 719 26.45 -15.68 7.42
CA LEU A 719 25.51 -16.35 6.52
C LEU A 719 25.93 -17.79 6.16
N GLY A 720 27.15 -18.19 6.53
CA GLY A 720 27.70 -19.54 6.40
C GLY A 720 28.87 -19.67 5.43
N GLY A 721 29.25 -18.59 4.73
CA GLY A 721 30.48 -18.51 3.97
C GLY A 721 31.69 -18.32 4.88
N SER A 722 32.84 -18.80 4.40
CA SER A 722 34.12 -18.59 5.08
C SER A 722 35.30 -18.58 4.11
N SER A 723 36.37 -17.92 4.52
CA SER A 723 37.58 -17.68 3.72
C SER A 723 38.79 -17.64 4.64
N THR A 724 40.02 -17.75 4.13
CA THR A 724 41.22 -17.84 5.01
C THR A 724 42.45 -17.20 4.38
N ALA A 725 43.13 -16.37 5.17
CA ALA A 725 44.31 -15.60 4.80
C ALA A 725 45.50 -15.86 5.72
N THR A 726 46.68 -15.36 5.32
CA THR A 726 47.93 -15.48 6.08
C THR A 726 48.40 -14.10 6.54
N VAL A 727 48.78 -14.00 7.80
CA VAL A 727 49.46 -12.84 8.38
C VAL A 727 50.95 -13.12 8.44
N THR A 728 51.75 -12.18 7.95
CA THR A 728 53.20 -12.16 8.13
C THR A 728 53.59 -11.11 9.17
N VAL A 729 54.50 -11.46 10.08
CA VAL A 729 54.90 -10.61 11.21
C VAL A 729 56.41 -10.44 11.23
N GLN A 730 56.88 -9.19 11.16
CA GLN A 730 58.29 -8.87 11.33
C GLN A 730 58.55 -8.29 12.74
N VAL A 731 59.30 -9.03 13.56
CA VAL A 731 59.68 -8.62 14.92
C VAL A 731 61.10 -8.05 14.88
N GLY A 732 61.23 -6.76 15.20
CA GLY A 732 62.51 -6.03 15.30
C GLY A 732 63.12 -6.05 16.70
N ALA A 733 64.44 -5.91 16.78
CA ALA A 733 65.12 -5.71 18.06
C ALA A 733 64.79 -4.32 18.63
N VAL A 734 64.55 -4.25 19.94
CA VAL A 734 64.48 -2.98 20.67
C VAL A 734 65.91 -2.48 20.90
N THR A 735 66.17 -1.21 20.63
CA THR A 735 67.43 -0.56 21.04
C THR A 735 67.35 -0.15 22.51
N PRO A 736 68.37 -0.45 23.34
CA PRO A 736 68.43 0.04 24.70
C PRO A 736 68.58 1.56 24.71
N VAL A 737 68.12 2.22 25.77
CA VAL A 737 68.33 3.65 25.98
C VAL A 737 69.60 3.83 26.81
N ALA A 738 70.65 4.31 26.16
CA ALA A 738 71.86 4.77 26.85
C ALA A 738 71.65 6.21 27.33
N ASN A 739 71.74 6.43 28.64
CA ASN A 739 71.54 7.72 29.28
C ASN A 739 72.88 8.25 29.81
N ASN A 740 73.18 9.52 29.54
CA ASN A 740 74.42 10.14 30.02
C ASN A 740 74.54 10.05 31.55
N ASP A 741 75.46 9.22 32.04
CA ASP A 741 75.82 9.18 33.46
C ASP A 741 76.24 10.56 33.96
N THR A 742 75.83 10.86 35.19
CA THR A 742 76.62 11.76 36.04
C THR A 742 76.96 11.04 37.33
N ALA A 743 78.22 11.12 37.74
CA ALA A 743 78.69 10.40 38.91
C ALA A 743 79.59 11.26 39.79
N SER A 744 79.48 11.06 41.10
CA SER A 744 79.97 12.01 42.08
C SER A 744 80.93 11.36 43.07
N THR A 745 82.23 11.45 42.78
CA THR A 745 83.30 10.96 43.67
C THR A 745 83.83 12.07 44.59
N LYS A 746 84.95 11.81 45.27
CA LYS A 746 85.85 12.81 45.89
C LYS A 746 87.22 12.75 45.20
N ASN A 747 88.00 13.82 45.24
CA ASN A 747 89.33 13.82 44.61
C ASN A 747 90.19 12.66 45.16
N ALA A 748 91.09 12.12 44.33
CA ALA A 748 91.88 10.90 44.62
C ALA A 748 91.09 9.64 45.00
N THR A 749 89.75 9.64 44.90
CA THR A 749 88.91 8.48 45.20
C THR A 749 88.45 7.85 43.88
N PRO A 750 88.94 6.65 43.53
CA PRO A 750 88.39 5.89 42.41
C PRO A 750 86.89 5.67 42.64
N VAL A 751 86.10 5.83 41.58
CA VAL A 751 84.67 5.53 41.60
C VAL A 751 84.38 4.42 40.62
N THR A 752 83.84 3.33 41.14
CA THR A 752 83.24 2.27 40.34
C THR A 752 81.86 2.76 39.90
N LEU A 753 81.75 3.07 38.61
CA LEU A 753 80.56 3.55 37.95
C LEU A 753 79.73 2.33 37.52
N ALA A 754 78.50 2.25 38.00
CA ALA A 754 77.50 1.35 37.45
C ALA A 754 76.76 2.08 36.32
N LEU A 755 77.44 2.29 35.18
CA LEU A 755 76.88 3.05 34.04
C LEU A 755 75.51 2.50 33.60
N LEU A 756 75.36 1.19 33.69
CA LEU A 756 74.12 0.46 33.35
C LEU A 756 72.96 0.66 34.35
N ALA A 757 73.04 1.64 35.27
CA ALA A 757 72.05 1.86 36.33
C ALA A 757 71.05 3.00 36.05
N ASN A 758 71.41 3.96 35.19
CA ASN A 758 70.49 4.93 34.59
C ASN A 758 70.14 4.57 33.14
N ASP A 759 70.97 3.76 32.47
CA ASP A 759 70.59 3.10 31.22
C ASP A 759 69.39 2.16 31.44
N SER A 760 68.56 2.01 30.41
CA SER A 760 67.41 1.11 30.45
C SER A 760 67.21 0.42 29.11
N ASP A 761 67.18 -0.91 29.09
CA ASP A 761 66.54 -1.60 27.98
C ASP A 761 65.01 -1.46 28.11
N PRO A 762 64.28 -0.88 27.14
CA PRO A 762 62.84 -0.65 27.25
C PRO A 762 62.00 -1.91 27.47
N VAL A 763 62.56 -3.10 27.22
CA VAL A 763 61.90 -4.39 27.43
C VAL A 763 62.63 -5.29 28.46
N GLY A 764 63.55 -4.69 29.24
CA GLY A 764 64.13 -5.32 30.43
C GLY A 764 65.29 -6.30 30.18
N ASN A 765 65.86 -6.34 28.96
CA ASN A 765 67.03 -7.17 28.69
C ASN A 765 68.24 -6.76 29.56
N SER A 766 69.11 -7.73 29.89
CA SER A 766 70.31 -7.46 30.68
C SER A 766 71.36 -6.70 29.86
N LEU A 767 71.54 -5.42 30.16
CA LEU A 767 72.55 -4.58 29.52
C LEU A 767 73.99 -5.01 29.82
N THR A 768 74.91 -4.60 28.95
CA THR A 768 76.36 -4.71 29.10
C THR A 768 77.05 -3.49 28.53
N VAL A 769 78.13 -3.00 29.16
CA VAL A 769 79.03 -2.01 28.52
C VAL A 769 79.94 -2.77 27.57
N SER A 770 79.77 -2.59 26.26
CA SER A 770 80.47 -3.36 25.23
C SER A 770 81.78 -2.70 24.77
N ALA A 771 81.88 -1.36 24.83
CA ALA A 771 83.10 -0.62 24.51
C ALA A 771 83.18 0.76 25.19
N ILE A 772 84.40 1.27 25.36
CA ILE A 772 84.67 2.71 25.56
C ILE A 772 85.07 3.29 24.20
N VAL A 773 84.43 4.36 23.75
CA VAL A 773 84.64 4.96 22.43
C VAL A 773 85.65 6.12 22.50
N THR A 774 85.52 6.99 23.48
CA THR A 774 86.50 8.06 23.78
C THR A 774 86.81 8.09 25.27
N GLY A 775 88.07 7.92 25.66
CA GLY A 775 88.50 7.99 27.06
C GLY A 775 88.47 9.41 27.66
N PRO A 776 88.64 9.53 28.98
CA PRO A 776 88.64 10.81 29.70
C PRO A 776 89.94 11.60 29.51
N THR A 777 89.96 12.84 30.03
CA THR A 777 91.11 13.76 29.92
C THR A 777 91.91 13.93 31.22
N HIS A 778 91.31 13.70 32.39
CA HIS A 778 91.92 13.92 33.71
C HIS A 778 91.74 12.72 34.65
N GLY A 779 91.85 11.52 34.07
CA GLY A 779 91.76 10.25 34.78
C GLY A 779 91.98 9.06 33.87
N SER A 780 91.58 7.86 34.33
CA SER A 780 91.61 6.63 33.54
C SER A 780 90.35 5.79 33.77
N VAL A 781 89.98 4.99 32.76
CA VAL A 781 88.75 4.18 32.72
C VAL A 781 89.10 2.72 32.39
N VAL A 782 88.51 1.79 33.15
CA VAL A 782 88.61 0.34 32.91
C VAL A 782 87.23 -0.29 33.04
N ILE A 783 86.81 -1.08 32.04
CA ILE A 783 85.64 -1.97 32.16
C ILE A 783 86.08 -3.19 32.98
N ASN A 784 85.37 -3.46 34.07
CA ASN A 784 85.67 -4.53 35.01
C ASN A 784 84.99 -5.85 34.58
N ALA A 785 85.48 -6.98 35.10
CA ALA A 785 84.94 -8.31 34.79
C ALA A 785 83.49 -8.53 35.31
N ASP A 786 83.01 -7.68 36.22
CA ASP A 786 81.63 -7.65 36.72
C ASP A 786 80.70 -6.71 35.92
N LYS A 787 81.17 -6.19 34.78
CA LYS A 787 80.50 -5.21 33.89
C LYS A 787 80.36 -3.79 34.44
N THR A 788 80.86 -3.49 35.64
CA THR A 788 80.99 -2.10 36.11
C THR A 788 82.17 -1.42 35.41
N VAL A 789 82.28 -0.09 35.53
CA VAL A 789 83.37 0.69 34.93
C VAL A 789 84.06 1.53 36.00
N THR A 790 85.33 1.25 36.30
CA THR A 790 86.07 2.06 37.28
C THR A 790 86.70 3.27 36.60
N TYR A 791 86.27 4.48 37.00
CA TYR A 791 86.96 5.74 36.69
C TYR A 791 87.83 6.14 37.88
N THR A 792 89.11 6.40 37.62
CA THR A 792 90.05 6.95 38.60
C THR A 792 90.40 8.39 38.21
N PRO A 793 89.96 9.43 38.95
CA PRO A 793 90.37 10.80 38.71
C PRO A 793 91.83 11.03 39.11
N ASP A 794 92.49 11.97 38.44
CA ASP A 794 93.80 12.48 38.86
C ASP A 794 93.75 13.01 40.31
N ALA A 795 94.69 12.58 41.16
CA ALA A 795 94.58 12.67 42.61
C ALA A 795 94.45 14.09 43.19
N ALA A 796 94.88 15.11 42.44
CA ALA A 796 94.85 16.52 42.83
C ALA A 796 93.78 17.35 42.09
N TRP A 797 92.92 16.71 41.28
CA TRP A 797 91.97 17.39 40.41
C TRP A 797 90.52 17.24 40.92
N SER A 798 89.70 18.28 40.68
CA SER A 798 88.27 18.30 40.97
C SER A 798 87.55 19.25 40.01
N GLY A 799 86.57 18.75 39.28
CA GLY A 799 85.82 19.49 38.26
C GLY A 799 84.84 18.57 37.53
N ALA A 800 84.67 18.79 36.22
CA ALA A 800 83.97 17.92 35.29
C ALA A 800 84.94 17.31 34.27
N ASP A 801 84.95 15.98 34.14
CA ASP A 801 85.74 15.19 33.17
C ASP A 801 84.82 14.07 32.65
N SER A 802 85.06 13.58 31.43
CA SER A 802 84.05 12.79 30.72
C SER A 802 84.59 11.83 29.67
N PHE A 803 83.92 10.69 29.52
CA PHE A 803 84.22 9.66 28.52
C PHE A 803 82.93 9.13 27.86
N THR A 804 83.02 8.56 26.66
CA THR A 804 81.87 7.96 25.96
C THR A 804 81.97 6.45 25.88
N TYR A 805 80.85 5.76 25.98
CA TYR A 805 80.75 4.30 26.00
C TYR A 805 79.56 3.79 25.18
N VAL A 806 79.60 2.49 24.82
CA VAL A 806 78.54 1.76 24.11
C VAL A 806 77.93 0.75 25.06
N ILE A 807 76.60 0.59 25.00
CA ILE A 807 75.88 -0.51 25.62
C ILE A 807 75.27 -1.45 24.59
N ASP A 808 75.14 -2.72 24.98
CA ASP A 808 74.58 -3.81 24.20
C ASP A 808 73.63 -4.63 25.10
N ASN A 809 72.41 -4.91 24.61
CA ASN A 809 71.38 -5.67 25.32
C ASN A 809 71.43 -7.20 25.06
N GLY A 810 72.40 -7.67 24.28
CA GLY A 810 72.57 -9.07 23.91
C GLY A 810 71.60 -9.59 22.85
N HIS A 811 70.65 -8.77 22.40
CA HIS A 811 69.56 -9.14 21.48
C HIS A 811 69.55 -8.28 20.20
N GLY A 812 70.70 -7.67 19.88
CA GLY A 812 70.90 -6.87 18.67
C GLY A 812 70.63 -5.36 18.82
N GLY A 813 70.19 -4.92 20.01
CA GLY A 813 70.06 -3.50 20.33
C GLY A 813 71.33 -2.93 20.94
N THR A 814 71.84 -1.84 20.38
CA THR A 814 72.96 -1.07 20.95
C THR A 814 72.68 0.42 21.00
N ALA A 815 73.29 1.12 21.95
CA ALA A 815 73.22 2.58 22.10
C ALA A 815 74.51 3.14 22.72
N SER A 816 74.66 4.46 22.82
CA SER A 816 75.89 5.09 23.34
C SER A 816 75.60 6.36 24.14
N ALA A 817 76.37 6.57 25.21
CA ALA A 817 76.20 7.67 26.15
C ALA A 817 77.55 8.29 26.60
N LEU A 818 77.46 9.46 27.22
CA LEU A 818 78.56 10.24 27.79
C LEU A 818 78.48 10.21 29.32
N ALA A 819 79.47 9.59 29.97
CA ALA A 819 79.63 9.68 31.41
C ALA A 819 80.37 10.96 31.80
N THR A 820 79.79 11.78 32.68
CA THR A 820 80.36 13.06 33.16
C THR A 820 80.54 13.06 34.68
N ILE A 821 81.78 13.10 35.16
CA ILE A 821 82.10 12.89 36.58
C ILE A 821 82.22 14.26 37.29
N ASN A 822 81.32 14.51 38.24
CA ASN A 822 81.13 15.76 39.00
C ASN A 822 81.12 15.51 40.51
N VAL A 823 82.14 15.96 41.23
CA VAL A 823 82.54 15.55 42.60
C VAL A 823 81.55 16.07 43.73
N ALA A 824 80.43 15.35 44.07
CA ALA A 824 79.15 15.82 44.76
C ALA A 824 78.13 14.82 45.55
N ALA A 825 76.75 14.73 45.31
CA ALA A 825 75.62 14.11 46.19
C ALA A 825 74.10 13.81 45.61
N PRO A 826 73.10 13.12 46.34
CA PRO A 826 71.70 12.58 45.92
C PRO A 826 70.38 13.03 46.76
N VAL A 827 69.06 12.54 46.87
CA VAL A 827 68.10 11.36 46.54
C VAL A 827 66.50 11.64 46.75
N VAL A 828 65.45 10.75 46.47
CA VAL A 828 63.90 10.98 46.57
C VAL A 828 62.84 9.76 46.87
N THR A 829 61.45 9.88 46.75
CA THR A 829 60.29 8.98 47.26
C THR A 829 58.83 8.96 46.55
N THR A 830 57.81 8.02 46.78
CA THR A 830 56.47 7.83 46.00
C THR A 830 54.98 7.51 46.61
N PRO A 831 54.13 6.39 46.40
CA PRO A 831 52.75 6.33 45.69
C PRO A 831 51.27 5.89 46.30
N PRO A 832 50.40 4.83 45.91
CA PRO A 832 48.88 4.87 45.54
C PRO A 832 47.80 3.71 45.94
N ASP A 833 46.44 3.71 45.57
CA ASP A 833 45.37 2.56 45.43
C ASP A 833 43.80 2.88 45.09
N GLY A 834 42.87 1.91 44.66
CA GLY A 834 41.31 1.91 44.73
C GLY A 834 40.30 1.28 43.60
N GLY A 835 38.99 0.85 43.87
CA GLY A 835 37.86 0.50 42.84
C GLY A 835 36.48 -0.29 43.19
N GLY A 836 35.40 -0.41 42.31
CA GLY A 836 34.06 -1.22 42.37
C GLY A 836 32.85 -0.81 41.37
N THR A 837 31.57 -1.33 41.10
CA THR A 837 30.62 -2.56 41.23
C THR A 837 29.17 -2.47 40.48
N PRO A 838 28.29 -3.53 40.21
CA PRO A 838 27.06 -3.60 39.25
C PRO A 838 25.63 -4.30 39.59
N THR A 839 24.59 -4.44 38.65
CA THR A 839 23.11 -4.93 38.77
C THR A 839 22.45 -5.71 37.54
N LEU A 840 21.09 -5.86 37.36
CA LEU A 840 20.41 -6.10 36.04
C LEU A 840 20.55 -4.80 35.24
N THR A 841 21.39 -4.84 34.22
CA THR A 841 21.87 -3.64 33.54
C THR A 841 20.90 -3.19 32.46
N LEU A 842 19.93 -2.36 32.85
CA LEU A 842 19.57 -1.22 31.99
C LEU A 842 20.70 -0.20 32.08
N THR A 843 21.02 0.44 30.96
CA THR A 843 22.20 1.30 30.82
C THR A 843 21.83 2.73 31.19
N PRO A 844 22.48 3.37 32.19
CA PRO A 844 22.15 4.74 32.56
C PRO A 844 22.49 5.72 31.43
N ASP A 845 21.46 6.36 30.85
CA ASP A 845 21.63 7.34 29.79
C ASP A 845 22.31 8.63 30.29
N THR A 846 23.05 9.26 29.38
CA THR A 846 23.49 10.65 29.52
C THR A 846 23.02 11.45 28.30
N VAL A 847 22.03 12.32 28.47
CA VAL A 847 21.43 13.12 27.39
C VAL A 847 21.69 14.61 27.56
N PHE A 848 21.74 15.33 26.45
CA PHE A 848 22.04 16.76 26.39
C PHE A 848 20.79 17.55 25.98
N ALA A 849 20.35 18.48 26.82
CA ALA A 849 19.23 19.38 26.52
C ALA A 849 19.73 20.82 26.32
N MET A 850 19.29 21.47 25.24
CA MET A 850 19.42 22.92 25.15
C MET A 850 18.43 23.61 26.08
N LYS A 851 18.90 24.67 26.76
CA LYS A 851 18.10 25.53 27.63
C LYS A 851 16.78 25.95 26.98
N ASP A 852 15.69 25.73 27.71
CA ASP A 852 14.31 26.06 27.32
C ASP A 852 13.81 25.35 26.03
N ALA A 853 14.51 24.32 25.54
CA ALA A 853 14.02 23.43 24.48
C ALA A 853 13.31 22.20 25.08
N ALA A 854 12.42 21.58 24.30
CA ALA A 854 11.98 20.21 24.56
C ALA A 854 13.06 19.22 24.09
N LEU A 855 13.15 18.04 24.69
CA LEU A 855 14.10 17.00 24.28
C LEU A 855 13.37 15.65 24.17
N PRO A 856 13.19 15.09 22.97
CA PRO A 856 12.89 13.66 22.80
C PRO A 856 13.95 12.79 23.47
N ILE A 857 13.52 11.75 24.18
CA ILE A 857 14.40 10.81 24.88
C ILE A 857 13.98 9.39 24.53
N TYR A 858 14.96 8.60 24.09
CA TYR A 858 14.80 7.20 23.71
C TYR A 858 15.61 6.33 24.68
N PRO A 859 15.11 6.09 25.91
CA PRO A 859 15.91 5.59 27.04
C PRO A 859 16.24 4.08 26.95
N LEU A 860 15.96 3.47 25.80
CA LEU A 860 16.24 2.05 25.49
C LEU A 860 17.15 1.90 24.26
N ALA A 861 17.60 3.01 23.66
CA ALA A 861 18.41 2.99 22.44
C ALA A 861 19.84 2.45 22.64
N ASN A 862 20.32 2.40 23.89
CA ASN A 862 21.60 1.83 24.30
C ASN A 862 21.46 0.44 24.96
N ASP A 863 20.23 -0.07 25.10
CA ASP A 863 19.91 -1.28 25.84
C ASP A 863 19.53 -2.45 24.90
N ALA A 864 19.31 -3.63 25.48
CA ALA A 864 18.98 -4.83 24.71
C ALA A 864 17.63 -4.70 23.99
N ALA A 865 17.62 -4.99 22.68
CA ALA A 865 16.41 -5.00 21.87
C ALA A 865 15.34 -5.97 22.42
N GLY A 866 14.06 -5.58 22.33
CA GLY A 866 12.92 -6.32 22.89
C GLY A 866 12.52 -5.92 24.32
N LEU A 867 13.12 -4.85 24.86
CA LEU A 867 12.62 -4.14 26.03
C LEU A 867 11.54 -3.13 25.65
N HIS A 868 10.57 -2.93 26.54
CA HIS A 868 9.53 -1.92 26.44
C HIS A 868 9.55 -1.00 27.66
N PHE A 869 9.36 0.30 27.44
CA PHE A 869 9.14 1.26 28.51
C PHE A 869 7.95 0.83 29.39
N ASN A 870 8.05 1.05 30.70
CA ASN A 870 7.03 0.63 31.65
C ASN A 870 6.49 1.79 32.51
N ALA A 871 7.37 2.56 33.16
CA ALA A 871 6.97 3.70 33.98
C ALA A 871 8.12 4.69 34.24
N ILE A 872 7.77 5.92 34.62
CA ILE A 872 8.68 6.82 35.34
C ILE A 872 8.56 6.49 36.84
N GLU A 873 9.62 5.93 37.42
CA GLU A 873 9.68 5.55 38.84
C GLU A 873 10.00 6.75 39.75
N THR A 874 10.73 7.74 39.24
CA THR A 874 10.99 9.01 39.92
C THR A 874 11.24 10.08 38.87
N GLY A 875 10.39 11.11 38.84
CA GLY A 875 10.50 12.21 37.87
C GLY A 875 11.69 13.16 38.12
N PRO A 876 12.01 14.02 37.14
CA PRO A 876 13.07 15.02 37.25
C PRO A 876 12.78 16.10 38.31
N ALA A 877 13.82 16.76 38.79
CA ALA A 877 13.76 17.75 39.87
C ALA A 877 13.61 19.21 39.38
N HIS A 878 13.97 19.47 38.12
CA HIS A 878 13.99 20.79 37.47
C HIS A 878 13.42 20.70 36.03
N GLY A 879 12.36 19.91 35.87
CA GLY A 879 11.62 19.74 34.62
C GLY A 879 10.47 18.75 34.76
N GLN A 880 9.93 18.30 33.63
CA GLN A 880 8.82 17.35 33.55
C GLN A 880 9.06 16.35 32.39
N ILE A 881 8.44 15.16 32.47
CA ILE A 881 8.44 14.17 31.37
C ILE A 881 7.02 14.05 30.82
N VAL A 882 6.89 14.19 29.50
CA VAL A 882 5.68 13.91 28.73
C VAL A 882 5.80 12.53 28.11
N VAL A 883 4.70 11.77 28.08
CA VAL A 883 4.64 10.45 27.44
C VAL A 883 3.66 10.50 26.25
N GLY A 884 4.16 10.16 25.06
CA GLY A 884 3.40 10.02 23.82
C GLY A 884 2.55 8.75 23.78
N LEU A 885 1.72 8.59 22.73
CA LEU A 885 0.85 7.41 22.59
C LEU A 885 1.66 6.12 22.38
N ASN A 886 2.80 6.20 21.70
CA ASN A 886 3.70 5.06 21.47
C ASN A 886 4.71 4.83 22.61
N ASN A 887 4.55 5.49 23.77
CA ASN A 887 5.51 5.56 24.89
C ASN A 887 6.81 6.34 24.61
N GLU A 888 6.83 7.15 23.55
CA GLU A 888 7.84 8.21 23.34
C GLU A 888 7.94 9.10 24.59
N LEU A 889 9.16 9.48 24.99
CA LEU A 889 9.36 10.39 26.11
C LEU A 889 9.85 11.75 25.62
N VAL A 890 9.30 12.83 26.17
CA VAL A 890 9.82 14.19 25.94
C VAL A 890 10.09 14.88 27.27
N TYR A 891 11.35 15.26 27.51
CA TYR A 891 11.73 16.07 28.65
C TYR A 891 11.52 17.56 28.36
N LEU A 892 10.92 18.25 29.34
CA LEU A 892 10.69 19.68 29.35
C LEU A 892 11.39 20.28 30.58
N ALA A 893 12.53 20.95 30.37
CA ALA A 893 13.23 21.64 31.46
C ALA A 893 12.41 22.81 32.03
N ASP A 894 12.58 23.08 33.33
CA ASP A 894 12.02 24.26 33.99
C ASP A 894 12.47 25.55 33.27
N ALA A 895 11.55 26.52 33.18
CA ALA A 895 11.78 27.75 32.43
C ALA A 895 12.99 28.53 32.98
N GLY A 896 14.04 28.64 32.17
CA GLY A 896 15.28 29.28 32.56
C GLY A 896 16.27 28.40 33.30
N TYR A 897 16.04 27.09 33.46
CA TYR A 897 17.00 26.17 34.10
C TYR A 897 18.28 25.97 33.27
N THR A 898 19.38 25.65 33.95
CA THR A 898 20.65 25.16 33.39
C THR A 898 21.40 24.45 34.50
N GLY A 899 21.84 23.21 34.27
CA GLY A 899 22.45 22.34 35.27
C GLY A 899 22.21 20.87 34.95
N SER A 900 22.57 19.99 35.89
CA SER A 900 22.23 18.58 35.84
C SER A 900 20.80 18.36 36.35
N ASP A 901 20.04 17.49 35.69
CA ASP A 901 18.80 16.91 36.21
C ASP A 901 18.82 15.40 35.95
N SER A 902 17.89 14.63 36.51
CA SER A 902 17.81 13.18 36.28
C SER A 902 16.46 12.60 36.65
N PHE A 903 15.98 11.63 35.88
CA PHE A 903 14.82 10.81 36.24
C PHE A 903 15.16 9.32 36.23
N VAL A 904 14.43 8.54 37.03
CA VAL A 904 14.52 7.08 37.06
C VAL A 904 13.32 6.51 36.34
N TYR A 905 13.56 5.57 35.42
CA TYR A 905 12.51 4.85 34.71
C TYR A 905 12.62 3.34 34.98
N SER A 906 11.52 2.62 34.73
CA SER A 906 11.52 1.17 34.60
C SER A 906 11.17 0.75 33.17
N ALA A 907 11.79 -0.34 32.74
CA ALA A 907 11.44 -1.04 31.51
C ALA A 907 11.34 -2.55 31.79
N LYS A 908 10.61 -3.25 30.92
CA LYS A 908 10.31 -4.68 31.03
C LYS A 908 10.63 -5.40 29.73
N ASP A 909 11.11 -6.63 29.85
CA ASP A 909 11.19 -7.54 28.70
C ASP A 909 9.81 -8.13 28.34
N ALA A 910 9.74 -8.88 27.24
CA ALA A 910 8.54 -9.60 26.81
C ALA A 910 8.06 -10.70 27.78
N THR A 911 8.81 -11.01 28.85
CA THR A 911 8.40 -11.93 29.93
C THR A 911 7.83 -11.20 31.15
N GLY A 912 8.00 -9.88 31.22
CA GLY A 912 7.59 -9.02 32.34
C GLY A 912 8.67 -8.83 33.42
N ALA A 913 9.93 -9.20 33.17
CA ALA A 913 11.03 -8.93 34.10
C ALA A 913 11.45 -7.46 34.01
N THR A 914 11.49 -6.75 35.15
CA THR A 914 11.73 -5.31 35.21
C THR A 914 13.15 -4.94 35.63
N GLY A 915 13.77 -4.01 34.90
CA GLY A 915 14.96 -3.27 35.33
C GLY A 915 14.64 -1.81 35.63
N THR A 916 15.60 -1.08 36.22
CA THR A 916 15.52 0.38 36.41
C THR A 916 16.84 1.06 36.07
N ALA A 917 16.81 2.11 35.25
CA ALA A 917 17.96 2.96 34.96
C ALA A 917 17.65 4.43 35.25
N THR A 918 18.71 5.23 35.33
CA THR A 918 18.64 6.69 35.53
C THR A 918 19.04 7.38 34.24
N VAL A 919 18.14 8.19 33.68
CA VAL A 919 18.49 9.14 32.62
C VAL A 919 19.09 10.38 33.28
N SER A 920 20.36 10.66 32.98
CA SER A 920 21.07 11.84 33.46
C SER A 920 21.04 12.93 32.39
N ILE A 921 20.49 14.09 32.71
CA ILE A 921 20.24 15.19 31.76
C ILE A 921 21.19 16.35 32.06
N THR A 922 21.91 16.84 31.05
CA THR A 922 22.66 18.10 31.15
C THR A 922 21.94 19.20 30.37
N VAL A 923 21.37 20.18 31.08
CA VAL A 923 20.69 21.34 30.50
C VAL A 923 21.68 22.50 30.35
N ALA A 924 22.03 22.87 29.11
CA ALA A 924 23.07 23.87 28.82
C ALA A 924 22.57 25.05 27.97
N SER A 925 23.20 26.22 28.12
CA SER A 925 22.90 27.42 27.33
C SER A 925 23.69 27.53 26.02
N ALA A 926 24.49 26.52 25.66
CA ALA A 926 25.32 26.46 24.46
C ALA A 926 25.64 24.99 24.12
N LEU A 927 25.86 24.71 22.83
CA LEU A 927 26.25 23.38 22.33
C LEU A 927 27.60 22.93 22.90
N PRO A 928 27.82 21.61 23.10
CA PRO A 928 29.01 21.09 23.76
C PRO A 928 30.25 21.13 22.85
N SER A 929 31.43 21.05 23.48
CA SER A 929 32.72 20.95 22.78
C SER A 929 32.91 19.56 22.15
N GLY A 930 32.21 19.31 21.05
CA GLY A 930 32.20 18.06 20.30
C GLY A 930 31.30 18.08 19.05
N THR A 931 30.35 19.03 18.97
CA THR A 931 29.46 19.23 17.82
C THR A 931 30.19 19.27 16.47
N LEU A 932 29.73 18.45 15.52
CA LEU A 932 30.14 18.48 14.12
C LEU A 932 29.61 19.77 13.47
N LYS A 933 30.54 20.64 13.02
CA LYS A 933 30.20 21.99 12.58
C LYS A 933 30.88 22.39 11.28
N GLY A 934 30.09 22.88 10.34
CA GLY A 934 30.57 23.46 9.08
C GLY A 934 31.30 24.78 9.31
N THR A 935 32.45 24.96 8.65
CA THR A 935 33.24 26.20 8.67
C THR A 935 33.05 27.00 7.36
N GLY A 936 31.80 27.13 6.91
CA GLY A 936 31.40 27.79 5.66
C GLY A 936 29.89 27.74 5.46
N SER A 937 29.40 28.19 4.30
CA SER A 937 28.03 27.98 3.83
C SER A 937 28.09 27.21 2.52
N GLY A 938 27.30 26.14 2.39
CA GLY A 938 27.43 25.17 1.29
C GLY A 938 28.27 23.94 1.64
N ALA A 939 28.43 23.63 2.93
CA ALA A 939 29.09 22.41 3.37
C ALA A 939 28.10 21.24 3.50
N THR A 940 28.51 20.06 3.05
CA THR A 940 27.89 18.80 3.51
C THR A 940 28.62 18.34 4.75
N ILE A 941 27.90 18.11 5.84
CA ILE A 941 28.40 17.65 7.13
C ILE A 941 27.80 16.26 7.33
N VAL A 942 28.66 15.24 7.33
CA VAL A 942 28.28 13.84 7.52
C VAL A 942 28.80 13.37 8.87
N GLY A 943 27.93 12.78 9.68
CA GLY A 943 28.27 12.09 10.92
C GLY A 943 28.74 10.66 10.70
N GLY A 944 28.66 9.85 11.75
CA GLY A 944 29.10 8.45 11.77
C GLY A 944 27.96 7.46 11.92
N ALA A 945 27.93 6.81 13.08
CA ALA A 945 27.01 5.74 13.46
C ALA A 945 26.74 5.75 14.98
N ASN A 946 26.84 6.93 15.60
CA ASN A 946 26.57 7.16 17.01
C ASN A 946 25.71 8.43 17.13
N ASN A 947 24.98 8.58 18.23
CA ASN A 947 24.16 9.76 18.53
C ASN A 947 25.03 11.04 18.58
N GLU A 948 25.05 11.80 17.49
CA GLU A 948 25.92 12.96 17.28
C GLU A 948 25.11 14.26 17.25
N ILE A 949 25.82 15.39 17.20
CA ILE A 949 25.24 16.73 17.23
C ILE A 949 25.81 17.50 16.04
N LEU A 950 24.96 17.79 15.06
CA LEU A 950 25.33 18.42 13.80
C LEU A 950 24.81 19.87 13.76
N THR A 951 25.59 20.82 13.24
CA THR A 951 25.12 22.20 13.04
C THR A 951 25.74 22.92 11.84
N GLY A 952 24.89 23.64 11.11
CA GLY A 952 25.25 24.44 9.93
C GLY A 952 24.92 25.93 10.11
N SER A 953 25.50 26.75 9.23
CA SER A 953 25.29 28.19 9.15
C SER A 953 25.16 28.66 7.70
N GLY A 954 23.99 28.42 7.12
CA GLY A 954 23.64 28.82 5.75
C GLY A 954 23.09 27.66 4.94
N THR A 955 23.53 27.56 3.69
CA THR A 955 23.09 26.55 2.69
C THR A 955 23.75 25.19 2.89
N ASP A 956 23.83 24.72 4.13
CA ASP A 956 24.55 23.48 4.48
C ASP A 956 23.61 22.27 4.44
N VAL A 957 24.16 21.10 4.14
CA VAL A 957 23.48 19.81 4.23
C VAL A 957 24.01 19.09 5.47
N LEU A 958 23.11 18.65 6.35
CA LEU A 958 23.43 17.82 7.51
C LEU A 958 22.96 16.40 7.22
N GLN A 959 23.81 15.42 7.52
CA GLN A 959 23.53 13.99 7.39
C GLN A 959 24.12 13.30 8.62
N GLY A 960 23.30 12.71 9.48
CA GLY A 960 23.75 12.07 10.72
C GLY A 960 24.39 10.73 10.44
N GLY A 961 23.64 9.88 9.74
CA GLY A 961 24.10 8.58 9.24
C GLY A 961 23.46 7.42 9.98
N GLY A 962 23.67 7.33 11.30
CA GLY A 962 23.02 6.31 12.13
C GLY A 962 23.24 6.54 13.62
N GLY A 963 22.31 6.06 14.43
CA GLY A 963 22.12 6.53 15.81
C GLY A 963 21.05 7.62 15.86
N ASN A 964 20.80 8.18 17.05
CA ASN A 964 19.76 9.17 17.27
C ASN A 964 20.37 10.59 17.23
N ASP A 965 20.36 11.22 16.07
CA ASP A 965 21.11 12.44 15.76
C ASP A 965 20.34 13.74 16.03
N ASN A 966 21.10 14.80 16.33
CA ASN A 966 20.55 16.08 16.80
C ASN A 966 21.00 17.26 15.93
N TYR A 967 20.09 17.75 15.08
CA TYR A 967 20.37 18.72 14.02
C TYR A 967 20.02 20.14 14.45
N PHE A 968 21.03 20.95 14.77
CA PHE A 968 20.84 22.34 15.17
C PHE A 968 20.80 23.27 13.94
N VAL A 969 19.58 23.50 13.45
CA VAL A 969 19.25 24.32 12.28
C VAL A 969 18.99 25.77 12.68
N SER A 970 19.82 26.68 12.14
CA SER A 970 19.74 28.13 12.40
C SER A 970 19.17 28.94 11.23
N THR A 971 18.99 28.35 10.05
CA THR A 971 18.50 29.05 8.84
C THR A 971 17.60 28.13 8.00
N SER A 972 16.56 28.68 7.36
CA SER A 972 15.65 27.95 6.47
C SER A 972 16.26 27.62 5.08
N LYS A 973 17.60 27.52 5.03
CA LYS A 973 18.40 27.11 3.86
C LYS A 973 19.29 25.90 4.17
N THR A 974 19.40 25.54 5.44
CA THR A 974 20.06 24.31 5.89
C THR A 974 19.11 23.15 5.66
N THR A 975 19.57 22.04 5.09
CA THR A 975 18.77 20.84 4.83
C THR A 975 19.29 19.66 5.62
N VAL A 976 18.40 18.83 6.16
CA VAL A 976 18.70 17.53 6.77
C VAL A 976 18.31 16.43 5.78
N ALA A 977 19.03 15.29 5.74
CA ALA A 977 18.76 14.21 4.79
C ALA A 977 19.27 12.84 5.28
N GLU A 978 18.37 12.01 5.80
CA GLU A 978 18.68 10.74 6.48
C GLU A 978 18.20 9.47 5.77
N GLY A 979 18.80 8.36 6.18
CA GLY A 979 18.49 7.02 5.70
C GLY A 979 17.28 6.39 6.40
N ALA A 980 16.62 5.46 5.71
CA ALA A 980 15.56 4.68 6.35
C ALA A 980 16.18 3.75 7.40
N SER A 981 15.62 3.75 8.63
CA SER A 981 16.15 3.01 9.79
C SER A 981 17.55 3.44 10.28
N SER A 982 17.95 4.70 10.05
CA SER A 982 19.20 5.26 10.62
C SER A 982 19.14 5.38 12.15
N GLY A 983 18.01 5.83 12.70
CA GLY A 983 17.76 5.95 14.14
C GLY A 983 16.44 6.68 14.39
N ASN A 984 16.36 7.42 15.51
CA ASN A 984 15.26 8.34 15.81
C ASN A 984 15.80 9.78 15.91
N ASP A 985 15.56 10.58 14.88
CA ASP A 985 16.31 11.79 14.59
C ASP A 985 15.57 13.08 14.94
N THR A 986 16.29 14.08 15.47
CA THR A 986 15.69 15.31 16.01
C THR A 986 16.25 16.60 15.44
N ILE A 987 15.40 17.35 14.73
CA ILE A 987 15.71 18.69 14.24
C ILE A 987 15.37 19.73 15.31
N PHE A 988 16.42 20.39 15.82
CA PHE A 988 16.34 21.55 16.69
C PHE A 988 16.44 22.83 15.86
N SER A 989 15.31 23.50 15.62
CA SER A 989 15.23 24.67 14.74
C SER A 989 15.02 26.01 15.47
N THR A 990 15.63 27.09 14.95
CA THR A 990 15.27 28.48 15.30
C THR A 990 14.41 29.17 14.23
N VAL A 991 13.93 28.44 13.23
CA VAL A 991 13.15 28.93 12.09
C VAL A 991 11.97 28.00 11.81
N SER A 992 11.03 28.41 10.94
CA SER A 992 10.05 27.47 10.40
C SER A 992 10.75 26.36 9.61
N TYR A 993 10.37 25.11 9.84
CA TYR A 993 11.01 23.93 9.27
C TYR A 993 10.02 22.76 9.12
N ALA A 994 10.23 21.92 8.12
CA ALA A 994 9.45 20.71 7.87
C ALA A 994 10.38 19.49 7.93
N ALA A 995 9.90 18.37 8.49
CA ALA A 995 10.65 17.12 8.53
C ALA A 995 10.94 16.63 7.09
N PRO A 996 12.20 16.26 6.76
CA PRO A 996 12.48 15.35 5.66
C PRO A 996 11.80 14.00 5.88
N GLY A 997 11.79 13.12 4.88
CA GLY A 997 11.51 11.70 5.13
C GLY A 997 12.61 11.07 5.98
N ASN A 998 12.26 10.11 6.85
CA ASN A 998 13.15 9.47 7.82
C ASN A 998 13.72 10.47 8.86
N VAL A 999 12.87 11.37 9.37
CA VAL A 999 13.18 12.23 10.50
C VAL A 999 11.93 12.34 11.38
N GLU A 1000 12.04 11.94 12.64
CA GLU A 1000 10.89 11.64 13.49
C GLU A 1000 10.53 12.81 14.42
N ASN A 1001 11.37 13.84 14.54
CA ASN A 1001 11.16 14.90 15.52
C ASN A 1001 11.54 16.30 15.00
N VAL A 1002 10.67 17.29 15.22
CA VAL A 1002 10.93 18.72 14.94
C VAL A 1002 10.62 19.57 16.16
N VAL A 1003 11.68 19.95 16.89
CA VAL A 1003 11.63 20.82 18.06
C VAL A 1003 12.05 22.24 17.67
N THR A 1004 11.26 23.24 18.04
CA THR A 1004 11.66 24.65 17.89
C THR A 1004 12.02 25.29 19.23
N TYR A 1005 13.18 25.94 19.29
CA TYR A 1005 13.67 26.65 20.49
C TYR A 1005 13.75 28.17 20.30
N TYR A 1006 13.04 28.70 19.29
CA TYR A 1006 12.81 30.13 19.10
C TYR A 1006 11.64 30.64 19.94
N THR A 1007 11.64 31.93 20.28
CA THR A 1007 10.59 32.57 21.10
C THR A 1007 9.57 33.38 20.29
N GLY A 1008 9.84 33.63 19.01
CA GLY A 1008 8.88 34.24 18.08
C GLY A 1008 8.13 33.19 17.24
N TYR A 1009 7.24 33.65 16.36
CA TYR A 1009 6.44 32.77 15.51
C TYR A 1009 7.28 31.92 14.55
N VAL A 1010 7.07 30.62 14.58
CA VAL A 1010 7.62 29.60 13.68
C VAL A 1010 6.56 28.56 13.34
N VAL A 1011 6.78 27.80 12.25
CA VAL A 1011 5.97 26.64 11.87
C VAL A 1011 6.84 25.39 11.95
N ALA A 1012 6.43 24.39 12.72
CA ALA A 1012 6.96 23.04 12.61
C ALA A 1012 5.98 22.20 11.78
N THR A 1013 6.50 21.36 10.89
CA THR A 1013 5.70 20.46 10.06
C THR A 1013 6.32 19.07 10.07
N GLY A 1014 5.51 18.04 10.26
CA GLY A 1014 5.92 16.65 10.21
C GLY A 1014 6.07 16.11 8.80
N ASN A 1015 6.18 14.79 8.72
CA ASN A 1015 6.08 13.97 7.51
C ASN A 1015 4.94 12.94 7.68
N ASP A 1016 4.84 11.96 6.79
CA ASP A 1016 3.78 10.94 6.84
C ASP A 1016 4.09 9.78 7.83
N GLN A 1017 4.93 10.02 8.83
CA GLN A 1017 5.29 9.06 9.91
C GLN A 1017 4.94 9.69 11.28
N ASN A 1018 4.85 8.87 12.32
CA ASN A 1018 4.62 9.35 13.70
C ASN A 1018 5.73 10.32 14.11
N ASN A 1019 5.38 11.55 14.50
CA ASN A 1019 6.33 12.63 14.72
C ASN A 1019 6.12 13.36 16.06
N ILE A 1020 7.23 13.72 16.72
CA ILE A 1020 7.21 14.64 17.87
C ILE A 1020 7.43 16.07 17.40
N LEU A 1021 6.39 16.91 17.51
CA LEU A 1021 6.43 18.33 17.20
C LEU A 1021 6.36 19.14 18.50
N ALA A 1022 7.32 20.04 18.74
CA ALA A 1022 7.34 20.83 19.97
C ALA A 1022 7.71 22.30 19.73
N LEU A 1023 6.95 23.21 20.37
CA LEU A 1023 7.23 24.65 20.35
C LEU A 1023 7.79 25.14 21.69
N ARG A 1024 8.71 26.11 21.63
CA ARG A 1024 9.12 26.94 22.79
C ARG A 1024 8.30 28.22 22.90
N GLY A 1025 8.08 28.93 21.78
CA GLY A 1025 7.30 30.17 21.72
C GLY A 1025 5.86 29.96 21.19
N SER A 1026 5.29 31.02 20.64
CA SER A 1026 4.11 30.95 19.77
C SER A 1026 4.44 30.35 18.41
N GLY A 1027 3.50 29.72 17.73
CA GLY A 1027 3.73 29.19 16.38
C GLY A 1027 2.59 28.36 15.83
N GLN A 1028 2.89 27.53 14.83
CA GLN A 1028 1.99 26.52 14.29
C GLN A 1028 2.68 25.16 14.24
N MET A 1029 1.93 24.09 14.47
CA MET A 1029 2.33 22.71 14.25
C MET A 1029 1.32 22.05 13.30
N VAL A 1030 1.85 21.31 12.34
CA VAL A 1030 1.10 20.44 11.42
C VAL A 1030 1.81 19.09 11.47
N GLY A 1031 1.11 18.04 11.89
CA GLY A 1031 1.59 16.67 11.91
C GLY A 1031 1.77 16.11 10.50
N GLY A 1032 1.06 15.01 10.20
CA GLY A 1032 0.93 14.52 8.83
C GLY A 1032 -0.14 13.45 8.69
N ALA A 1033 0.31 12.20 8.60
CA ALA A 1033 -0.49 11.00 8.41
C ALA A 1033 -0.15 9.87 9.40
N GLY A 1034 0.63 10.17 10.44
CA GLY A 1034 1.02 9.27 11.53
C GLY A 1034 0.36 9.64 12.85
N ASP A 1035 0.61 8.85 13.90
CA ASP A 1035 0.12 9.12 15.26
C ASP A 1035 1.06 10.13 15.96
N ASP A 1036 0.76 11.43 15.89
CA ASP A 1036 1.72 12.50 16.23
C ASP A 1036 1.62 13.05 17.67
N LEU A 1037 2.74 13.53 18.21
CA LEU A 1037 2.83 14.17 19.54
C LEU A 1037 3.11 15.68 19.43
N LEU A 1038 2.08 16.51 19.67
CA LEU A 1038 2.11 17.96 19.48
C LEU A 1038 2.16 18.73 20.81
N ILE A 1039 3.31 19.29 21.16
CA ILE A 1039 3.57 19.94 22.47
C ILE A 1039 3.65 21.47 22.32
N ALA A 1040 2.69 22.18 22.92
CA ALA A 1040 2.60 23.63 22.84
C ALA A 1040 3.71 24.39 23.60
N GLY A 1041 4.06 25.59 23.11
CA GLY A 1041 5.05 26.47 23.73
C GLY A 1041 4.50 27.45 24.75
N VAL A 1042 5.35 28.39 25.18
CA VAL A 1042 4.96 29.56 25.97
C VAL A 1042 4.49 30.64 25.01
N GLY A 1043 3.19 30.65 24.76
CA GLY A 1043 2.52 31.48 23.76
C GLY A 1043 1.34 30.72 23.12
N ALA A 1044 0.66 31.37 22.17
CA ALA A 1044 -0.38 30.73 21.38
C ALA A 1044 0.23 29.81 20.30
N ALA A 1045 -0.18 28.55 20.28
CA ALA A 1045 0.13 27.57 19.24
C ALA A 1045 -1.13 27.17 18.46
N GLU A 1046 -1.11 27.23 17.14
CA GLU A 1046 -2.13 26.57 16.30
C GLU A 1046 -1.67 25.14 15.99
N MET A 1047 -2.49 24.14 16.32
CA MET A 1047 -2.09 22.73 16.29
C MET A 1047 -3.07 21.89 15.45
N ASN A 1048 -2.53 21.15 14.51
CA ASN A 1048 -3.20 20.23 13.60
C ASN A 1048 -2.36 18.96 13.58
N GLY A 1049 -2.92 17.79 13.86
CA GLY A 1049 -2.21 16.52 13.66
C GLY A 1049 -2.34 16.18 12.19
N GLY A 1050 -3.29 15.33 11.84
CA GLY A 1050 -3.95 15.40 10.54
C GLY A 1050 -4.82 14.20 10.20
N ALA A 1051 -4.18 13.04 10.12
CA ALA A 1051 -4.80 11.73 10.08
C ALA A 1051 -3.88 10.75 10.81
N GLY A 1052 -4.44 9.90 11.66
CA GLY A 1052 -3.70 9.24 12.74
C GLY A 1052 -4.44 9.45 14.06
N ALA A 1053 -3.97 8.84 15.14
CA ALA A 1053 -4.48 9.09 16.49
C ALA A 1053 -3.52 10.03 17.21
N ASP A 1054 -3.87 11.32 17.27
CA ASP A 1054 -2.93 12.38 17.65
C ASP A 1054 -2.96 12.72 19.14
N LYS A 1055 -1.83 13.14 19.72
CA LYS A 1055 -1.72 13.62 21.10
C LYS A 1055 -1.31 15.08 21.21
N PHE A 1056 -2.26 15.93 21.59
CA PHE A 1056 -2.05 17.36 21.84
C PHE A 1056 -1.74 17.62 23.32
N VAL A 1057 -0.67 18.36 23.61
CA VAL A 1057 -0.21 18.61 25.00
C VAL A 1057 -0.12 20.11 25.27
N LEU A 1058 -0.87 20.60 26.28
CA LEU A 1058 -0.84 21.98 26.74
C LEU A 1058 -0.11 22.12 28.08
N ARG A 1059 0.73 23.15 28.23
CA ARG A 1059 1.52 23.42 29.44
C ARG A 1059 1.36 24.84 29.96
N ALA A 1060 1.88 25.09 31.16
CA ALA A 1060 1.94 26.42 31.77
C ALA A 1060 2.48 27.47 30.77
N GLY A 1061 1.65 28.46 30.43
CA GLY A 1061 2.01 29.54 29.50
C GLY A 1061 1.55 29.37 28.05
N SER A 1062 0.93 28.25 27.65
CA SER A 1062 0.37 28.02 26.30
C SER A 1062 -0.93 28.80 26.00
N VAL A 1063 -1.02 30.05 26.47
CA VAL A 1063 -2.27 30.83 26.55
C VAL A 1063 -2.70 31.32 25.17
N GLY A 1064 -3.89 30.90 24.75
CA GLY A 1064 -4.47 31.24 23.44
C GLY A 1064 -4.14 30.26 22.32
N SER A 1065 -3.56 29.09 22.63
CA SER A 1065 -3.45 27.98 21.68
C SER A 1065 -4.82 27.49 21.19
N LYS A 1066 -4.82 26.88 20.00
CA LYS A 1066 -6.00 26.44 19.25
C LYS A 1066 -5.70 25.08 18.64
N ILE A 1067 -6.63 24.14 18.74
CA ILE A 1067 -6.56 22.83 18.07
C ILE A 1067 -7.56 22.87 16.92
N THR A 1068 -7.09 22.73 15.68
CA THR A 1068 -7.94 22.85 14.49
C THR A 1068 -8.62 21.55 14.07
N ASP A 1069 -8.30 20.46 14.74
CA ASP A 1069 -8.31 19.12 14.16
C ASP A 1069 -8.83 18.05 15.12
N PHE A 1070 -9.59 17.10 14.57
CA PHE A 1070 -10.19 15.91 15.18
C PHE A 1070 -10.78 15.05 14.03
N GLN A 1071 -9.93 14.62 13.09
CA GLN A 1071 -10.36 13.92 11.88
C GLN A 1071 -10.37 12.40 12.04
N ALA A 1072 -9.64 11.65 11.22
CA ALA A 1072 -9.72 10.19 11.17
C ALA A 1072 -8.77 9.55 12.19
N GLY A 1073 -9.14 9.65 13.47
CA GLY A 1073 -8.29 9.30 14.62
C GLY A 1073 -9.06 8.96 15.90
N VAL A 1074 -8.31 8.76 16.99
CA VAL A 1074 -8.81 8.71 18.38
C VAL A 1074 -7.89 9.57 19.24
N ASP A 1075 -8.11 10.88 19.16
CA ASP A 1075 -7.12 11.87 19.59
C ASP A 1075 -7.16 12.12 21.10
N GLN A 1076 -6.00 12.33 21.71
CA GLN A 1076 -5.84 12.63 23.13
C GLN A 1076 -5.44 14.09 23.35
N LEU A 1077 -6.28 14.86 24.06
CA LEU A 1077 -5.87 16.14 24.64
C LEU A 1077 -5.34 15.92 26.07
N ASP A 1078 -4.07 16.19 26.27
CA ASP A 1078 -3.40 16.09 27.57
C ASP A 1078 -3.21 17.48 28.23
N LEU A 1079 -3.60 17.55 29.49
CA LEU A 1079 -3.70 18.78 30.29
C LEU A 1079 -2.94 18.68 31.62
N HIS A 1080 -2.24 17.56 31.92
CA HIS A 1080 -1.63 17.35 33.24
C HIS A 1080 -0.48 18.33 33.57
N LEU A 1081 0.05 19.05 32.57
CA LEU A 1081 1.07 20.08 32.72
C LEU A 1081 0.49 21.50 33.00
N LEU A 1082 -0.83 21.63 33.15
CA LEU A 1082 -1.48 22.89 33.51
C LEU A 1082 -1.64 23.04 35.03
N PRO A 1083 -1.00 24.03 35.67
CA PRO A 1083 -1.05 24.21 37.12
C PRO A 1083 -2.43 24.63 37.58
N GLY A 1084 -2.88 24.09 38.73
CA GLY A 1084 -4.15 24.45 39.35
C GLY A 1084 -5.37 23.66 38.86
N LEU A 1085 -5.23 22.80 37.86
CA LEU A 1085 -6.23 21.76 37.58
C LEU A 1085 -6.24 20.75 38.74
N GLY A 1086 -7.37 20.63 39.44
CA GLY A 1086 -7.58 19.58 40.43
C GLY A 1086 -7.78 18.21 39.78
N SER A 1087 -7.88 17.15 40.59
CA SER A 1087 -8.05 15.76 40.13
C SER A 1087 -9.32 15.48 39.30
N ASP A 1088 -10.25 16.43 39.23
CA ASP A 1088 -11.30 16.50 38.21
C ASP A 1088 -11.56 17.99 37.87
N PRO A 1089 -10.98 18.52 36.78
CA PRO A 1089 -11.16 19.93 36.41
C PRO A 1089 -12.55 20.23 35.82
N ILE A 1090 -13.32 19.20 35.45
CA ILE A 1090 -14.66 19.34 34.86
C ILE A 1090 -15.71 19.41 35.97
N ALA A 1091 -15.69 18.48 36.93
CA ALA A 1091 -16.62 18.49 38.07
C ALA A 1091 -16.36 19.65 39.05
N SER A 1092 -15.12 20.12 39.16
CA SER A 1092 -14.79 21.36 39.89
C SER A 1092 -15.16 22.65 39.13
N GLY A 1093 -15.53 22.56 37.85
CA GLY A 1093 -15.97 23.69 37.03
C GLY A 1093 -14.85 24.63 36.55
N VAL A 1094 -13.59 24.16 36.60
CA VAL A 1094 -12.39 24.90 36.13
C VAL A 1094 -12.29 24.84 34.61
N LEU A 1095 -12.59 23.69 34.00
CA LEU A 1095 -12.95 23.59 32.59
C LEU A 1095 -14.46 23.79 32.43
N LYS A 1096 -14.85 24.64 31.48
CA LYS A 1096 -16.25 24.74 31.01
C LYS A 1096 -16.37 24.32 29.55
N ALA A 1097 -16.86 23.10 29.34
CA ALA A 1097 -17.41 22.68 28.07
C ALA A 1097 -18.79 23.34 27.87
N ILE A 1098 -18.87 24.35 27.00
CA ILE A 1098 -20.15 24.94 26.58
C ILE A 1098 -20.54 24.33 25.25
N ALA A 1099 -21.44 23.34 25.30
CA ALA A 1099 -22.00 22.70 24.11
C ALA A 1099 -23.00 23.66 23.40
N ASN A 1100 -22.46 24.65 22.68
CA ASN A 1100 -23.20 25.49 21.75
C ASN A 1100 -23.27 24.77 20.39
N SER A 1101 -24.47 24.64 19.81
CA SER A 1101 -24.68 23.94 18.53
C SER A 1101 -24.16 24.69 17.29
N THR A 1102 -23.33 25.71 17.46
CA THR A 1102 -22.65 26.47 16.39
C THR A 1102 -21.19 26.87 16.69
N SER A 1103 -20.65 26.57 17.89
CA SER A 1103 -19.21 26.72 18.16
C SER A 1103 -18.75 25.76 19.27
N THR A 1104 -17.68 25.01 18.99
CA THR A 1104 -17.11 23.97 19.87
C THR A 1104 -15.91 24.50 20.62
N GLU A 1105 -16.15 25.27 21.67
CA GLU A 1105 -15.09 26.04 22.33
C GLU A 1105 -14.93 25.66 23.80
N ILE A 1106 -13.74 25.16 24.14
CA ILE A 1106 -13.33 24.89 25.51
C ILE A 1106 -12.77 26.19 26.11
N TRP A 1107 -13.00 26.40 27.40
CA TRP A 1107 -12.43 27.51 28.16
C TRP A 1107 -11.69 26.93 29.35
N TYR A 1108 -10.44 27.36 29.53
CA TYR A 1108 -9.61 27.03 30.69
C TYR A 1108 -9.04 28.31 31.30
N ASP A 1109 -8.87 28.30 32.62
CA ASP A 1109 -8.18 29.35 33.36
C ASP A 1109 -6.73 28.93 33.62
N ALA A 1110 -5.79 29.83 33.40
CA ALA A 1110 -4.36 29.50 33.25
C ALA A 1110 -3.47 30.02 34.39
N ASP A 1111 -4.00 30.84 35.31
CA ASP A 1111 -3.24 31.38 36.45
C ASP A 1111 -3.67 30.84 37.82
N GLY A 1112 -4.80 30.13 37.89
CA GLY A 1112 -5.30 29.49 39.12
C GLY A 1112 -5.76 30.46 40.22
N THR A 1113 -5.79 31.78 39.98
CA THR A 1113 -6.13 32.78 40.99
C THR A 1113 -7.62 33.14 40.96
N ALA A 1114 -8.44 32.31 41.62
CA ALA A 1114 -9.89 32.46 41.70
C ALA A 1114 -10.34 33.85 42.20
N GLY A 1115 -10.61 34.76 41.25
CA GLY A 1115 -11.02 36.14 41.50
C GLY A 1115 -11.99 36.63 40.42
N ALA A 1116 -13.19 37.03 40.83
CA ALA A 1116 -14.26 37.45 39.92
C ALA A 1116 -13.89 38.76 39.18
N GLY A 1117 -13.29 38.62 38.00
CA GLY A 1117 -12.80 39.72 37.18
C GLY A 1117 -11.62 39.36 36.25
N ALA A 1118 -10.98 38.20 36.44
CA ALA A 1118 -9.97 37.69 35.52
C ALA A 1118 -10.54 37.38 34.13
N ALA A 1119 -9.71 37.54 33.09
CA ALA A 1119 -10.12 37.41 31.70
C ALA A 1119 -9.97 35.95 31.21
N VAL A 1120 -11.02 35.15 31.41
CA VAL A 1120 -11.14 33.77 30.87
C VAL A 1120 -10.85 33.77 29.36
N LYS A 1121 -10.01 32.85 28.90
CA LYS A 1121 -9.55 32.78 27.51
C LYS A 1121 -9.90 31.44 26.85
N LEU A 1122 -9.79 31.48 25.52
CA LEU A 1122 -10.47 30.61 24.58
C LEU A 1122 -9.53 29.53 24.03
N LEU A 1123 -9.99 28.28 24.07
CA LEU A 1123 -9.47 27.16 23.28
C LEU A 1123 -10.57 26.77 22.27
N THR A 1124 -10.57 27.43 21.11
CA THR A 1124 -11.47 27.07 20.02
C THR A 1124 -11.05 25.71 19.46
N LEU A 1125 -11.98 24.75 19.43
CA LEU A 1125 -11.88 23.52 18.65
C LEU A 1125 -12.75 23.67 17.40
N SER A 1126 -12.36 23.05 16.29
CA SER A 1126 -13.16 23.03 15.04
C SER A 1126 -13.43 21.62 14.55
N ASN A 1127 -14.56 21.43 13.87
CA ASN A 1127 -14.97 20.20 13.17
C ASN A 1127 -15.07 18.93 14.05
N PHE A 1128 -16.06 18.89 14.94
CA PHE A 1128 -16.28 17.73 15.82
C PHE A 1128 -17.10 16.61 15.16
N ALA A 1129 -16.47 15.46 14.88
CA ALA A 1129 -17.17 14.23 14.49
C ALA A 1129 -17.70 13.45 15.71
N PRO A 1130 -18.88 12.79 15.67
CA PRO A 1130 -19.43 12.08 16.84
C PRO A 1130 -18.71 10.74 17.12
N GLY A 1131 -17.53 10.77 17.75
CA GLY A 1131 -16.87 9.55 18.25
C GLY A 1131 -15.45 9.66 18.83
N GLY A 1132 -14.65 10.67 18.48
CA GLY A 1132 -13.18 10.60 18.61
C GLY A 1132 -12.54 10.71 20.00
N LEU A 1133 -13.16 11.37 20.99
CA LEU A 1133 -12.49 11.67 22.27
C LEU A 1133 -12.65 10.58 23.34
N THR A 1134 -11.53 10.01 23.81
CA THR A 1134 -11.48 9.12 24.99
C THR A 1134 -10.64 9.71 26.13
N GLY A 1135 -11.31 10.23 27.17
CA GLY A 1135 -10.65 10.85 28.32
C GLY A 1135 -10.16 9.84 29.37
N HIS A 1136 -8.94 9.32 29.21
CA HIS A 1136 -8.29 8.47 30.22
C HIS A 1136 -7.55 9.28 31.29
N TRP A 1137 -8.20 9.46 32.44
CA TRP A 1137 -7.60 10.09 33.63
C TRP A 1137 -6.91 9.04 34.51
N TRP A 1138 -5.58 9.10 34.60
CA TRP A 1138 -4.78 8.40 35.60
C TRP A 1138 -4.43 9.38 36.73
N GLY A 1139 -4.28 8.90 37.97
CA GLY A 1139 -4.03 9.74 39.16
C GLY A 1139 -3.42 8.96 40.32
#